data_AF-A0A330LRS7-F1
#
_entry.id   AF-A0A330LRS7-F1
#
_cell.length_a   1.000
_cell.length_b   1.000
_cell.length_c   1.000
_cell.angle_alpha   90.00
_cell.angle_beta   90.00
_cell.angle_gamma   90.00
#
_symmetry.space_group_name_H-M   'P 1'
#
loop_
_entity.id
_entity.type
_entity.pdbx_description
1 polymer ?
#
loop_
_entity_poly.entity_id
_entity_poly.type
_entity_poly.pdbx_seq_one_letter_code
_entity_poly.pdbx_strand_id
1 'polypeptide(L)'
;MNILKQVILIICFTTVAPTTNSQVFPSAGTAWVLTGQHQSATAPDWQQQFSTPETVSRWEETHADISIGGHYLHLTKQIGRIDYMYNQKLEWKMGVKEQYLRHQLDRTQQDYESLFLHFQNDTELELPKNTNGHLTPLYGVPEVVAINNTDPQATPIQLLVMPLTKPVTLVHQQTLYLLSSEKLDGLTLQFNIQDENEQLSSSSVNIAYATSAIDSSVSNPTNEYQNWQPLTKNTLSNTTKIHWRPPQTWPRVAFTPVLNPQMSVAHARFFVIKITINTPSAGLQLTAINLPSWYKIRLHGEKQHVTISGWDPINDINKDSYIDDREYAKRKNRQASARFPYQARLVPLGRMWSPQSSFCYTNLFTVSNRKLFAQYLTQHWQAQGFVGAYNDDLYRIPGKVQFPSINEGTVLELQLPIKQVSPYYWQQLSAFTLQLQQAGTERWIGANISNLNLFTEPDLQPVNNGFNFFVREDYIHPSMGLMHRDGLLQHWEHFVLAAQGKRSILMANIRKGGKVNWQGHTAANWDHDKSTNLAIFYLFNNPTLDFYQQWNNSFYYSSANTETDNFYQAGIPKNIAYQPTSMLRHDIGKPIAAPANYPAVNYIDTDNNIIATSNDSQLSVNNQLLPITPSHWFYLHHPTASTFPWQKDKPPKTAVIARRYQQGLILYYTDRQGKNKIFSEQATTTVDLPGQYRTLNADGSLGKVIDKITLTGYQGVILIPENPST
;
A
#
# COMPACT_ATOMS: atom_id res chain seq x y z
N MET A 1 -45.38 37.50 -38.73
CA MET A 1 -44.91 36.57 -39.76
C MET A 1 -43.40 36.68 -39.85
N ASN A 2 -42.66 35.78 -39.21
CA ASN A 2 -41.30 35.38 -39.61
C ASN A 2 -40.92 34.14 -38.80
N ILE A 3 -40.51 33.12 -39.53
CA ILE A 3 -40.39 31.71 -39.13
C ILE A 3 -39.14 31.51 -38.28
N LEU A 4 -39.33 30.91 -37.10
CA LEU A 4 -38.29 30.53 -36.15
C LEU A 4 -37.53 29.30 -36.70
N LYS A 5 -36.27 29.47 -37.12
CA LYS A 5 -35.38 28.34 -37.43
C LYS A 5 -34.82 27.77 -36.12
N GLN A 6 -35.30 26.59 -35.73
CA GLN A 6 -34.67 25.76 -34.71
C GLN A 6 -33.37 25.17 -35.27
N VAL A 7 -32.25 25.53 -34.65
CA VAL A 7 -30.96 24.85 -34.85
C VAL A 7 -30.96 23.62 -33.94
N ILE A 8 -31.13 22.44 -34.53
CA ILE A 8 -30.91 21.16 -33.86
C ILE A 8 -29.39 20.99 -33.72
N LEU A 9 -28.88 21.20 -32.51
CA LEU A 9 -27.52 20.86 -32.15
C LEU A 9 -27.46 19.33 -31.95
N ILE A 10 -27.04 18.60 -32.99
CA ILE A 10 -26.72 17.17 -32.88
C ILE A 10 -25.42 17.08 -32.07
N ILE A 11 -25.56 16.85 -30.76
CA ILE A 11 -24.46 16.42 -29.91
C ILE A 11 -24.15 14.97 -30.31
N CYS A 12 -23.18 14.77 -31.19
CA CYS A 12 -22.56 13.48 -31.39
C CYS A 12 -21.86 13.09 -30.09
N PHE A 13 -22.55 12.33 -29.24
CA PHE A 13 -21.89 11.49 -28.25
C PHE A 13 -21.06 10.47 -29.03
N THR A 14 -19.76 10.74 -29.18
CA THR A 14 -18.82 9.66 -29.45
C THR A 14 -18.82 8.78 -28.22
N THR A 15 -19.67 7.76 -28.23
CA THR A 15 -19.50 6.60 -27.36
C THR A 15 -18.12 6.03 -27.69
N VAL A 16 -17.12 6.36 -26.88
CA VAL A 16 -15.89 5.58 -26.84
C VAL A 16 -16.34 4.23 -26.29
N ALA A 17 -16.65 3.30 -27.18
CA ALA A 17 -16.80 1.91 -26.79
C ALA A 17 -15.49 1.53 -26.07
N PRO A 18 -15.55 0.96 -24.86
CA PRO A 18 -14.33 0.43 -24.25
C PRO A 18 -13.77 -0.56 -25.25
N THR A 19 -12.55 -0.32 -25.73
CA THR A 19 -11.76 -1.36 -26.37
C THR A 19 -11.63 -2.46 -25.33
N THR A 20 -12.44 -3.50 -25.46
CA THR A 20 -12.22 -4.76 -24.75
C THR A 20 -10.87 -5.25 -25.24
N ASN A 21 -9.80 -4.90 -24.52
CA ASN A 21 -8.53 -5.57 -24.72
C ASN A 21 -8.82 -7.05 -24.46
N SER A 22 -8.75 -7.85 -25.53
CA SER A 22 -8.72 -9.30 -25.41
C SER A 22 -7.65 -9.66 -24.39
N GLN A 23 -7.91 -10.67 -23.56
CA GLN A 23 -6.90 -11.15 -22.63
C GLN A 23 -5.61 -11.48 -23.40
N VAL A 24 -4.45 -11.13 -22.83
CA VAL A 24 -3.13 -11.38 -23.43
C VAL A 24 -2.92 -12.88 -23.70
N PHE A 25 -3.41 -13.71 -22.78
CA PHE A 25 -3.44 -15.16 -22.92
C PHE A 25 -4.89 -15.64 -23.01
N PRO A 26 -5.16 -16.66 -23.84
CA PRO A 26 -6.53 -17.02 -24.23
C PRO A 26 -7.42 -17.52 -23.08
N SER A 27 -6.83 -18.14 -22.05
CA SER A 27 -7.59 -18.77 -20.96
C SER A 27 -7.25 -18.24 -19.56
N ALA A 28 -6.35 -17.26 -19.46
CA ALA A 28 -5.90 -16.71 -18.19
C ALA A 28 -5.71 -15.20 -18.32
N GLY A 29 -6.32 -14.45 -17.39
CA GLY A 29 -5.83 -13.11 -17.11
C GLY A 29 -4.44 -13.20 -16.49
N THR A 30 -3.60 -12.22 -16.71
CA THR A 30 -2.25 -12.14 -16.13
C THR A 30 -1.98 -10.75 -15.60
N ALA A 31 -1.23 -10.67 -14.50
CA ALA A 31 -0.94 -9.42 -13.83
C ALA A 31 0.53 -9.30 -13.45
N TRP A 32 1.02 -8.07 -13.45
CA TRP A 32 2.25 -7.70 -12.77
C TRP A 32 1.96 -6.98 -11.45
N VAL A 33 2.80 -7.22 -10.45
CA VAL A 33 2.74 -6.56 -9.14
C VAL A 33 4.08 -5.90 -8.89
N LEU A 34 4.09 -4.58 -8.70
CA LEU A 34 5.26 -3.77 -8.37
C LEU A 34 6.41 -3.91 -9.39
N THR A 35 6.11 -3.69 -10.69
CA THR A 35 7.16 -3.59 -11.74
C THR A 35 8.07 -2.39 -11.52
N GLY A 36 9.30 -2.47 -12.03
CA GLY A 36 10.30 -1.41 -11.91
C GLY A 36 11.71 -1.96 -11.67
N GLN A 37 12.72 -1.09 -11.65
CA GLN A 37 14.13 -1.49 -11.60
C GLN A 37 14.52 -2.43 -12.76
N HIS A 38 13.98 -2.18 -13.96
CA HIS A 38 14.31 -2.95 -15.16
C HIS A 38 15.82 -2.96 -15.40
N GLN A 39 16.34 -4.14 -15.74
CA GLN A 39 17.77 -4.34 -16.03
C GLN A 39 17.91 -5.10 -17.34
N SER A 40 19.04 -4.90 -18.02
CA SER A 40 19.40 -5.79 -19.14
C SER A 40 19.71 -7.18 -18.61
N ALA A 41 19.33 -8.22 -19.33
CA ALA A 41 19.72 -9.58 -18.96
C ALA A 41 21.25 -9.71 -18.98
N THR A 42 21.81 -10.38 -17.98
CA THR A 42 23.24 -10.72 -17.93
C THR A 42 23.49 -12.19 -18.27
N ALA A 43 22.45 -13.04 -18.25
CA ALA A 43 22.52 -14.42 -18.69
C ALA A 43 22.76 -14.52 -20.22
N PRO A 44 23.77 -15.27 -20.70
CA PRO A 44 24.17 -15.29 -22.11
C PRO A 44 23.02 -15.55 -23.10
N ASP A 45 22.15 -16.53 -22.82
CA ASP A 45 21.05 -16.92 -23.70
C ASP A 45 19.93 -15.86 -23.80
N TRP A 46 19.91 -14.90 -22.88
CA TRP A 46 18.87 -13.88 -22.77
C TRP A 46 19.36 -12.49 -23.20
N GLN A 47 20.68 -12.28 -23.31
CA GLN A 47 21.28 -10.99 -23.67
C GLN A 47 20.82 -10.50 -25.04
N GLN A 48 20.64 -11.38 -26.02
CA GLN A 48 20.22 -10.97 -27.36
C GLN A 48 18.80 -10.39 -27.37
N GLN A 49 17.88 -11.00 -26.60
CA GLN A 49 16.47 -10.59 -26.55
C GLN A 49 16.24 -9.42 -25.58
N PHE A 50 16.98 -9.37 -24.48
CA PHE A 50 16.80 -8.42 -23.39
C PHE A 50 18.08 -7.62 -23.11
N SER A 51 18.63 -7.03 -24.17
CA SER A 51 19.90 -6.30 -24.15
C SER A 51 19.83 -4.94 -23.44
N THR A 52 18.62 -4.44 -23.14
CA THR A 52 18.40 -3.15 -22.47
C THR A 52 17.27 -3.21 -21.43
N PRO A 53 17.25 -2.34 -20.42
CA PRO A 53 16.10 -2.21 -19.51
C PRO A 53 14.76 -1.96 -20.24
N GLU A 54 14.82 -1.17 -21.32
CA GLU A 54 13.67 -0.83 -22.16
C GLU A 54 13.05 -2.06 -22.83
N THR A 55 13.86 -3.00 -23.32
CA THR A 55 13.34 -4.24 -23.92
C THR A 55 12.59 -5.11 -22.90
N VAL A 56 13.00 -5.11 -21.63
CA VAL A 56 12.27 -5.79 -20.55
C VAL A 56 10.95 -5.08 -20.27
N SER A 57 10.98 -3.74 -20.15
CA SER A 57 9.79 -2.95 -19.88
C SER A 57 8.71 -3.12 -20.95
N ARG A 58 9.10 -3.16 -22.23
CA ARG A 58 8.16 -3.43 -23.35
C ARG A 58 7.64 -4.87 -23.40
N TRP A 59 8.46 -5.84 -22.99
CA TRP A 59 8.01 -7.23 -22.91
C TRP A 59 6.89 -7.36 -21.89
N GLU A 60 7.02 -6.74 -20.71
CA GLU A 60 6.00 -6.78 -19.66
C GLU A 60 4.64 -6.24 -20.15
N GLU A 61 4.62 -5.19 -20.97
CA GLU A 61 3.39 -4.59 -21.50
C GLU A 61 2.56 -5.51 -22.39
N THR A 62 3.23 -6.49 -23.01
CA THR A 62 2.61 -7.42 -23.96
C THR A 62 2.40 -8.81 -23.37
N HIS A 63 2.76 -9.00 -22.09
CA HIS A 63 2.73 -10.28 -21.38
C HIS A 63 1.90 -10.22 -20.09
N ALA A 64 1.14 -9.14 -19.87
CA ALA A 64 0.10 -9.08 -18.86
C ALA A 64 -1.05 -8.14 -19.25
N ASP A 65 -2.24 -8.42 -18.72
CA ASP A 65 -3.43 -7.59 -18.91
C ASP A 65 -3.39 -6.33 -18.03
N ILE A 66 -2.83 -6.48 -16.83
CA ILE A 66 -2.75 -5.40 -15.83
C ILE A 66 -1.39 -5.35 -15.13
N SER A 67 -1.04 -4.16 -14.65
CA SER A 67 0.12 -3.94 -13.79
C SER A 67 -0.27 -3.06 -12.61
N ILE A 68 0.02 -3.50 -11.39
CA ILE A 68 -0.36 -2.82 -10.15
C ILE A 68 0.86 -2.25 -9.43
N GLY A 69 0.80 -0.98 -9.02
CA GLY A 69 1.86 -0.32 -8.24
C GLY A 69 3.23 -0.22 -8.94
N GLY A 70 3.28 -0.51 -10.25
CA GLY A 70 4.51 -0.59 -11.02
C GLY A 70 4.87 0.68 -11.78
N HIS A 71 6.16 0.88 -12.01
CA HIS A 71 6.69 1.97 -12.83
C HIS A 71 7.27 1.43 -14.14
N TYR A 72 6.91 2.08 -15.25
CA TYR A 72 7.46 1.80 -16.57
C TYR A 72 8.42 2.93 -16.96
N LEU A 73 9.43 2.61 -17.78
CA LEU A 73 10.44 3.57 -18.22
C LEU A 73 9.89 4.61 -19.21
N HIS A 74 8.68 4.36 -19.72
CA HIS A 74 7.94 5.22 -20.64
C HIS A 74 6.45 5.24 -20.30
N LEU A 75 5.73 6.20 -20.87
CA LEU A 75 4.26 6.22 -20.78
C LEU A 75 3.67 5.14 -21.68
N THR A 76 2.88 4.23 -21.11
CA THR A 76 2.19 3.17 -21.85
C THR A 76 0.69 3.16 -21.58
N LYS A 77 -0.07 2.74 -22.60
CA LYS A 77 -1.51 2.46 -22.56
C LYS A 77 -1.83 1.03 -23.03
N GLN A 78 -0.81 0.20 -23.29
CA GLN A 78 -1.00 -1.17 -23.78
C GLN A 78 -1.49 -2.11 -22.69
N ILE A 79 -1.15 -1.79 -21.44
CA ILE A 79 -1.50 -2.55 -20.24
C ILE A 79 -2.37 -1.72 -19.30
N GLY A 80 -3.35 -2.36 -18.64
CA GLY A 80 -4.18 -1.71 -17.63
C GLY A 80 -3.36 -1.38 -16.37
N ARG A 81 -3.04 -0.11 -16.15
CA ARG A 81 -2.23 0.31 -15.00
C ARG A 81 -3.10 0.67 -13.81
N ILE A 82 -2.83 0.04 -12.66
CA ILE A 82 -3.52 0.27 -11.40
C ILE A 82 -2.53 0.89 -10.41
N ASP A 83 -2.89 2.05 -9.87
CA ASP A 83 -2.03 2.82 -8.97
C ASP A 83 -1.98 2.22 -7.55
N TYR A 84 -1.07 2.75 -6.73
CA TYR A 84 -1.06 2.53 -5.29
C TYR A 84 -1.92 3.58 -4.59
N MET A 85 -2.70 3.17 -3.58
CA MET A 85 -3.37 4.14 -2.71
C MET A 85 -3.33 3.75 -1.24
N TYR A 86 -3.18 4.75 -0.38
CA TYR A 86 -3.36 4.61 1.07
C TYR A 86 -4.40 5.64 1.51
N ASN A 87 -5.68 5.26 1.45
CA ASN A 87 -6.82 6.14 1.72
C ASN A 87 -6.92 6.56 3.19
N GLN A 88 -6.36 5.74 4.07
CA GLN A 88 -6.29 5.95 5.51
C GLN A 88 -5.18 6.92 5.92
N LYS A 89 -4.36 7.39 4.97
CA LYS A 89 -3.12 8.11 5.22
C LYS A 89 -3.09 9.51 4.61
N LEU A 90 -2.66 10.46 5.44
CA LEU A 90 -1.95 11.65 5.01
C LEU A 90 -0.55 11.67 5.59
N GLU A 91 0.40 12.22 4.84
CA GLU A 91 1.75 12.42 5.34
C GLU A 91 1.80 13.71 6.17
N TRP A 92 2.59 13.67 7.23
CA TRP A 92 2.98 14.90 7.90
C TRP A 92 3.87 15.75 6.99
N LYS A 93 4.89 15.16 6.35
CA LYS A 93 5.76 15.87 5.40
C LYS A 93 4.96 16.14 4.13
N MET A 94 4.87 17.39 3.71
CA MET A 94 3.99 17.77 2.60
C MET A 94 4.45 17.21 1.25
N GLY A 95 3.78 16.16 0.78
CA GLY A 95 3.88 15.67 -0.60
C GLY A 95 2.94 16.41 -1.56
N VAL A 96 2.88 15.95 -2.81
CA VAL A 96 2.02 16.53 -3.86
C VAL A 96 0.54 16.50 -3.46
N LYS A 97 0.09 15.40 -2.84
CA LYS A 97 -1.29 15.23 -2.37
C LYS A 97 -1.63 16.25 -1.28
N GLU A 98 -0.82 16.32 -0.23
CA GLU A 98 -1.03 17.23 0.92
C GLU A 98 -1.04 18.69 0.46
N GLN A 99 -0.17 19.08 -0.48
CA GLN A 99 -0.14 20.43 -1.03
C GLN A 99 -1.38 20.76 -1.86
N TYR A 100 -1.85 19.84 -2.71
CA TYR A 100 -3.11 20.01 -3.43
C TYR A 100 -4.28 20.21 -2.46
N LEU A 101 -4.37 19.36 -1.43
CA LEU A 101 -5.45 19.40 -0.45
C LEU A 101 -5.46 20.72 0.34
N ARG A 102 -4.28 21.17 0.81
CA ARG A 102 -4.14 22.49 1.46
C ARG A 102 -4.58 23.61 0.54
N HIS A 103 -4.16 23.59 -0.73
CA HIS A 103 -4.55 24.61 -1.69
C HIS A 103 -6.07 24.68 -1.91
N GLN A 104 -6.73 23.52 -2.04
CA GLN A 104 -8.18 23.48 -2.21
C GLN A 104 -8.91 23.98 -0.96
N LEU A 105 -8.47 23.57 0.23
CA LEU A 105 -9.07 24.00 1.50
C LEU A 105 -8.86 25.49 1.78
N ASP A 106 -7.70 26.04 1.43
CA ASP A 106 -7.44 27.49 1.51
C ASP A 106 -8.42 28.28 0.62
N ARG A 107 -8.77 27.75 -0.57
CA ARG A 107 -9.75 28.37 -1.48
C ARG A 107 -11.19 28.30 -0.96
N THR A 108 -11.52 27.26 -0.20
CA THR A 108 -12.86 27.07 0.39
C THR A 108 -12.95 27.58 1.82
N GLN A 109 -11.88 28.20 2.35
CA GLN A 109 -11.77 28.68 3.73
C GLN A 109 -12.04 27.59 4.78
N GLN A 110 -11.59 26.37 4.48
CA GLN A 110 -11.71 25.23 5.39
C GLN A 110 -10.37 24.95 6.07
N ASP A 111 -10.42 24.50 7.32
CA ASP A 111 -9.23 24.15 8.07
C ASP A 111 -8.62 22.84 7.55
N TYR A 112 -7.30 22.82 7.38
CA TYR A 112 -6.56 21.62 6.98
C TYR A 112 -6.63 20.52 8.05
N GLU A 113 -6.75 20.90 9.34
CA GLU A 113 -6.92 19.91 10.42
C GLU A 113 -8.20 19.10 10.26
N SER A 114 -9.23 19.62 9.56
CA SER A 114 -10.46 18.85 9.31
C SER A 114 -10.22 17.53 8.57
N LEU A 115 -9.07 17.38 7.88
CA LEU A 115 -8.68 16.17 7.16
C LEU A 115 -8.06 15.08 8.04
N PHE A 116 -7.80 15.34 9.32
CA PHE A 116 -7.15 14.39 10.23
C PHE A 116 -8.10 13.98 11.36
N LEU A 117 -7.84 12.80 11.92
CA LEU A 117 -8.40 12.41 13.21
C LEU A 117 -7.52 12.89 14.34
N HIS A 118 -8.12 13.30 15.46
CA HIS A 118 -7.41 13.79 16.64
C HIS A 118 -7.79 13.06 17.91
N PHE A 119 -6.85 12.91 18.82
CA PHE A 119 -7.15 12.57 20.21
C PHE A 119 -7.69 13.82 20.91
N GLN A 120 -8.81 13.70 21.61
CA GLN A 120 -9.33 14.77 22.47
C GLN A 120 -8.58 14.83 23.80
N ASN A 121 -8.11 13.68 24.30
CA ASN A 121 -7.40 13.56 25.56
C ASN A 121 -6.01 12.95 25.33
N ASP A 122 -5.04 13.32 26.17
CA ASP A 122 -3.71 12.75 26.20
C ASP A 122 -3.79 11.23 26.24
N THR A 123 -3.18 10.58 25.24
CA THR A 123 -3.21 9.13 25.08
C THR A 123 -1.80 8.59 25.28
N GLU A 124 -1.66 7.60 26.15
CA GLU A 124 -0.38 6.96 26.44
C GLU A 124 -0.33 5.55 25.88
N LEU A 125 0.77 5.20 25.21
CA LEU A 125 1.01 3.86 24.68
C LEU A 125 2.49 3.51 24.74
N GLU A 126 2.78 2.20 24.82
CA GLU A 126 4.14 1.68 24.69
C GLU A 126 4.64 1.90 23.26
N LEU A 127 5.81 2.52 23.10
CA LEU A 127 6.49 2.61 21.81
C LEU A 127 7.15 1.25 21.49
N PRO A 128 6.97 0.70 20.28
CA PRO A 128 7.86 -0.37 19.82
C PRO A 128 9.30 0.16 19.73
N LYS A 129 10.29 -0.70 19.45
CA LYS A 129 11.71 -0.29 19.27
C LYS A 129 11.80 1.01 18.45
N ASN A 130 12.19 2.09 19.13
CA ASN A 130 12.08 3.46 18.63
C ASN A 130 13.30 3.82 17.78
N THR A 131 13.29 3.41 16.50
CA THR A 131 14.37 3.75 15.57
C THR A 131 14.06 4.89 14.60
N ASN A 132 12.89 5.57 14.65
CA ASN A 132 12.38 6.17 13.41
C ASN A 132 11.64 7.50 13.44
N GLY A 133 10.94 7.87 14.52
CA GLY A 133 10.35 9.21 14.62
C GLY A 133 11.40 10.30 14.89
N HIS A 134 12.57 9.89 15.40
CA HIS A 134 13.65 10.78 15.85
C HIS A 134 14.23 11.69 14.76
N LEU A 135 13.95 11.44 13.48
CA LEU A 135 14.37 12.27 12.34
C LEU A 135 13.22 13.13 11.78
N THR A 136 12.10 13.23 12.49
CA THR A 136 10.89 13.93 12.04
C THR A 136 10.49 15.01 13.04
N PRO A 137 9.66 16.01 12.65
CA PRO A 137 9.12 17.00 13.61
C PRO A 137 8.33 16.43 14.76
N LEU A 138 7.86 15.18 14.66
CA LEU A 138 7.24 14.48 15.77
C LEU A 138 8.16 14.45 17.02
N TYR A 139 9.47 14.37 16.80
CA TYR A 139 10.53 14.39 17.83
C TYR A 139 11.27 15.73 17.89
N GLY A 140 10.70 16.76 17.27
CA GLY A 140 11.31 18.08 17.25
C GLY A 140 12.40 18.28 16.20
N VAL A 141 12.60 17.39 15.23
CA VAL A 141 13.56 17.65 14.14
C VAL A 141 12.90 18.48 13.05
N PRO A 142 13.38 19.69 12.68
CA PRO A 142 12.78 20.52 11.64
C PRO A 142 12.57 19.82 10.28
N GLU A 143 11.52 20.22 9.55
CA GLU A 143 11.19 19.68 8.22
C GLU A 143 12.24 20.00 7.16
N VAL A 144 12.53 21.29 7.00
CA VAL A 144 13.51 21.82 6.06
C VAL A 144 14.22 22.98 6.73
N VAL A 145 15.56 22.93 6.71
CA VAL A 145 16.42 24.02 7.15
C VAL A 145 17.36 24.37 6.02
N ALA A 146 17.52 25.66 5.78
CA ALA A 146 18.50 26.19 4.85
C ALA A 146 19.33 27.29 5.53
N ILE A 147 20.49 27.58 4.96
CA ILE A 147 21.43 28.58 5.47
C ILE A 147 21.92 29.47 4.32
N ASN A 148 22.07 30.78 4.58
CA ASN A 148 22.74 31.66 3.63
C ASN A 148 24.22 31.30 3.56
N ASN A 149 24.70 31.09 2.34
CA ASN A 149 26.09 30.78 2.10
C ASN A 149 26.95 32.04 2.21
N THR A 150 28.14 31.88 2.78
CA THR A 150 29.12 32.96 2.92
C THR A 150 30.17 32.91 1.81
N ASP A 151 30.24 31.81 1.06
CA ASP A 151 31.06 31.67 -0.14
C ASP A 151 30.37 32.31 -1.35
N PRO A 152 30.93 33.38 -1.94
CA PRO A 152 30.36 34.05 -3.11
C PRO A 152 30.29 33.17 -4.37
N GLN A 153 31.04 32.06 -4.44
CA GLN A 153 31.08 31.15 -5.59
C GLN A 153 30.07 30.00 -5.46
N ALA A 154 29.45 29.83 -4.30
CA ALA A 154 28.48 28.78 -4.05
C ALA A 154 27.04 29.28 -4.26
N THR A 155 26.09 28.35 -4.29
CA THR A 155 24.67 28.70 -4.32
C THR A 155 24.33 29.58 -3.10
N PRO A 156 23.62 30.72 -3.26
CA PRO A 156 23.37 31.67 -2.19
C PRO A 156 22.71 31.09 -0.94
N ILE A 157 21.90 30.04 -1.13
CA ILE A 157 21.22 29.32 -0.06
C ILE A 157 21.57 27.83 -0.18
N GLN A 158 21.98 27.23 0.93
CA GLN A 158 22.31 25.81 1.03
C GLN A 158 21.32 25.09 1.96
N LEU A 159 20.85 23.92 1.54
CA LEU A 159 20.06 23.01 2.39
C LEU A 159 20.94 22.31 3.43
N LEU A 160 20.44 22.25 4.67
CA LEU A 160 21.07 21.48 5.75
C LEU A 160 20.38 20.12 5.89
N VAL A 161 21.18 19.09 6.15
CA VAL A 161 20.67 17.75 6.52
C VAL A 161 20.27 17.79 8.00
N MET A 162 19.02 17.40 8.28
CA MET A 162 18.46 17.37 9.63
C MET A 162 18.24 15.93 10.13
N PRO A 163 18.50 15.62 11.42
CA PRO A 163 19.20 16.46 12.38
C PRO A 163 20.63 16.72 11.92
N LEU A 164 21.25 17.80 12.42
CA LEU A 164 22.60 18.18 12.01
C LEU A 164 23.59 17.04 12.30
N THR A 165 24.22 16.50 11.25
CA THR A 165 25.25 15.48 11.38
C THR A 165 26.66 16.07 11.51
N LYS A 166 26.80 17.36 11.19
CA LYS A 166 28.04 18.13 11.28
C LYS A 166 27.74 19.51 11.85
N PRO A 167 28.54 20.02 12.79
CA PRO A 167 28.40 21.40 13.28
C PRO A 167 28.56 22.40 12.14
N VAL A 168 27.82 23.51 12.22
CA VAL A 168 27.87 24.60 11.25
C VAL A 168 28.54 25.82 11.88
N THR A 169 29.71 26.21 11.36
CA THR A 169 30.42 27.42 11.82
C THR A 169 29.61 28.67 11.46
N LEU A 170 29.39 29.54 12.44
CA LEU A 170 28.57 30.73 12.30
C LEU A 170 29.44 31.97 12.05
N VAL A 171 28.97 32.85 11.18
CA VAL A 171 29.57 34.18 10.95
C VAL A 171 28.67 35.31 11.43
N HIS A 172 29.18 36.53 11.43
CA HIS A 172 28.37 37.71 11.74
C HIS A 172 27.16 37.82 10.81
N GLN A 173 25.96 37.99 11.40
CA GLN A 173 24.67 38.02 10.69
C GLN A 173 24.34 36.73 9.90
N GLN A 174 24.88 35.59 10.35
CA GLN A 174 24.52 34.30 9.76
C GLN A 174 23.00 34.10 9.80
N THR A 175 22.42 33.88 8.63
CA THR A 175 20.98 33.68 8.47
C THR A 175 20.67 32.22 8.19
N LEU A 176 19.70 31.66 8.90
CA LEU A 176 19.08 30.37 8.62
C LEU A 176 17.59 30.56 8.33
N TYR A 177 17.06 29.70 7.47
CA TYR A 177 15.65 29.62 7.13
C TYR A 177 15.11 28.28 7.58
N LEU A 178 13.99 28.31 8.31
CA LEU A 178 13.25 27.13 8.70
C LEU A 178 11.89 27.16 8.00
N LEU A 179 11.60 26.13 7.23
CA LEU A 179 10.33 25.96 6.53
C LEU A 179 9.56 24.84 7.23
N SER A 180 8.33 25.12 7.67
CA SER A 180 7.48 24.16 8.37
C SER A 180 6.09 24.10 7.74
N SER A 181 5.57 22.90 7.55
CA SER A 181 4.18 22.66 7.12
C SER A 181 3.15 23.20 8.13
N GLU A 182 3.50 23.18 9.42
CA GLU A 182 2.65 23.63 10.52
C GLU A 182 3.25 24.84 11.25
N LYS A 183 2.40 25.60 11.96
CA LYS A 183 2.85 26.73 12.81
C LYS A 183 3.84 26.23 13.87
N LEU A 184 4.65 27.14 14.38
CA LEU A 184 5.64 26.86 15.43
C LEU A 184 5.51 27.92 16.52
N ASP A 185 5.79 27.56 17.77
CA ASP A 185 5.77 28.46 18.94
C ASP A 185 7.13 28.51 19.67
N GLY A 186 8.15 27.84 19.13
CA GLY A 186 9.47 27.85 19.71
C GLY A 186 10.48 27.00 18.95
N LEU A 187 11.73 27.11 19.39
CA LEU A 187 12.84 26.24 19.00
C LEU A 187 13.95 26.28 20.07
N THR A 188 14.87 25.35 19.99
CA THR A 188 16.09 25.28 20.79
C THR A 188 17.29 25.24 19.85
N LEU A 189 18.25 26.15 20.07
CA LEU A 189 19.55 26.15 19.41
C LEU A 189 20.60 25.63 20.38
N GLN A 190 21.46 24.72 19.92
CA GLN A 190 22.60 24.22 20.68
C GLN A 190 23.90 24.57 19.98
N PHE A 191 24.92 24.93 20.77
CA PHE A 191 26.23 25.33 20.28
C PHE A 191 27.34 24.44 20.85
N ASN A 192 28.57 24.58 20.33
CA ASN A 192 29.75 23.79 20.73
C ASN A 192 30.50 24.38 21.94
N ILE A 193 29.80 24.79 22.99
CA ILE A 193 30.41 25.39 24.19
C ILE A 193 30.51 24.36 25.33
N GLN A 194 31.65 24.30 26.00
CA GLN A 194 31.93 23.32 27.06
C GLN A 194 31.32 23.69 28.43
N ASP A 195 31.10 24.97 28.71
CA ASP A 195 30.41 25.43 29.92
C ASP A 195 28.93 25.73 29.63
N GLU A 196 28.03 25.00 30.29
CA GLU A 196 26.58 25.12 30.12
C GLU A 196 26.03 26.48 30.56
N ASN A 197 26.75 27.21 31.42
CA ASN A 197 26.32 28.49 31.98
C ASN A 197 27.01 29.70 31.34
N GLU A 198 27.91 29.50 30.38
CA GLU A 198 28.56 30.60 29.68
C GLU A 198 27.53 31.34 28.80
N GLN A 199 27.19 32.56 29.22
CA GLN A 199 26.44 33.49 28.37
C GLN A 199 27.36 34.11 27.34
N LEU A 200 26.97 34.02 26.07
CA LEU A 200 27.63 34.72 24.97
C LEU A 200 27.16 36.18 25.00
N SER A 201 27.68 36.95 25.96
CA SER A 201 27.18 38.28 26.36
C SER A 201 27.14 39.32 25.22
N SER A 202 27.80 39.07 24.08
CA SER A 202 27.73 39.90 22.86
C SER A 202 26.93 39.29 21.72
N SER A 203 26.59 37.99 21.76
CA SER A 203 25.89 37.29 20.68
C SER A 203 24.39 37.24 20.93
N SER A 204 23.60 37.48 19.89
CA SER A 204 22.13 37.44 19.99
C SER A 204 21.51 36.74 18.80
N VAL A 205 20.28 36.27 18.96
CA VAL A 205 19.47 35.70 17.90
C VAL A 205 18.20 36.52 17.73
N ASN A 206 17.93 36.89 16.48
CA ASN A 206 16.66 37.47 16.06
C ASN A 206 15.85 36.42 15.31
N ILE A 207 14.58 36.25 15.68
CA ILE A 207 13.64 35.40 14.99
C ILE A 207 12.57 36.28 14.34
N ALA A 208 12.32 36.06 13.05
CA ALA A 208 11.27 36.73 12.29
C ALA A 208 10.50 35.73 11.44
N TYR A 209 9.28 36.08 11.01
CA TYR A 209 8.47 35.26 10.12
C TYR A 209 8.15 35.99 8.81
N ALA A 210 7.94 35.23 7.75
CA ALA A 210 7.61 35.78 6.44
C ALA A 210 6.12 36.11 6.33
N THR A 211 5.80 37.26 5.73
CA THR A 211 4.42 37.68 5.47
C THR A 211 4.00 37.58 4.00
N SER A 212 4.96 37.39 3.09
CA SER A 212 4.72 37.21 1.65
C SER A 212 5.73 36.24 1.04
N ALA A 213 5.53 35.89 -0.22
CA ALA A 213 6.41 34.97 -0.94
C ALA A 213 7.85 35.49 -1.00
N ILE A 214 8.80 34.58 -0.80
CA ILE A 214 10.23 34.86 -0.84
C ILE A 214 10.81 34.27 -2.12
N ASP A 215 11.37 35.17 -2.93
CA ASP A 215 12.12 34.86 -4.13
C ASP A 215 13.48 35.55 -4.01
N SER A 216 14.57 34.78 -4.10
CA SER A 216 15.94 35.28 -4.16
C SER A 216 16.65 34.90 -5.45
N SER A 217 15.88 34.51 -6.49
CA SER A 217 16.41 34.42 -7.84
C SER A 217 16.97 35.77 -8.29
N VAL A 218 18.04 35.72 -9.10
CA VAL A 218 18.82 36.88 -9.55
C VAL A 218 17.96 37.96 -10.24
N SER A 219 16.77 37.59 -10.73
CA SER A 219 15.82 38.48 -11.39
C SER A 219 15.05 39.43 -10.45
N ASN A 220 14.93 39.17 -9.14
CA ASN A 220 14.20 40.09 -8.24
C ASN A 220 14.58 39.93 -6.73
N PRO A 221 15.78 40.34 -6.31
CA PRO A 221 16.28 40.16 -4.94
C PRO A 221 15.56 40.99 -3.85
N THR A 222 14.60 41.86 -4.19
CA THR A 222 14.03 42.84 -3.25
C THR A 222 13.10 42.25 -2.18
N ASN A 223 12.61 41.01 -2.36
CA ASN A 223 11.65 40.40 -1.43
C ASN A 223 12.30 39.70 -0.22
N GLU A 224 13.59 39.33 -0.27
CA GLU A 224 14.30 38.71 0.86
C GLU A 224 14.58 39.69 2.01
N TYR A 225 14.56 41.00 1.74
CA TYR A 225 14.98 42.03 2.69
C TYR A 225 13.84 42.82 3.36
N GLN A 226 12.60 42.78 2.85
CA GLN A 226 11.53 43.67 3.32
C GLN A 226 10.31 42.95 3.94
N ASN A 227 10.11 41.66 3.67
CA ASN A 227 8.87 40.96 4.00
C ASN A 227 8.94 40.10 5.26
N TRP A 228 9.64 40.59 6.29
CA TRP A 228 9.84 39.90 7.56
C TRP A 228 9.25 40.70 8.72
N GLN A 229 8.53 40.02 9.60
CA GLN A 229 8.00 40.59 10.83
C GLN A 229 8.68 39.95 12.04
N PRO A 230 9.13 40.74 13.03
CA PRO A 230 9.86 40.20 14.18
C PRO A 230 8.93 39.35 15.07
N LEU A 231 9.44 38.21 15.55
CA LEU A 231 8.80 37.38 16.58
C LEU A 231 9.44 37.59 17.94
N THR A 232 10.76 37.50 18.02
CA THR A 232 11.49 37.60 19.30
C THR A 232 12.98 37.86 19.07
N LYS A 233 13.64 38.37 20.12
CA LYS A 233 15.09 38.58 20.19
C LYS A 233 15.60 38.07 21.52
N ASN A 234 16.65 37.25 21.50
CA ASN A 234 17.21 36.63 22.71
C ASN A 234 18.74 36.71 22.69
N THR A 235 19.34 36.78 23.88
CA THR A 235 20.79 36.58 24.05
C THR A 235 21.11 35.10 23.87
N LEU A 236 22.27 34.79 23.29
CA LEU A 236 22.69 33.41 23.14
C LEU A 236 23.33 32.85 24.42
N SER A 237 23.07 31.58 24.66
CA SER A 237 23.75 30.70 25.62
C SER A 237 24.05 29.36 24.94
N ASN A 238 24.81 28.48 25.59
CA ASN A 238 25.14 27.15 25.07
C ASN A 238 23.90 26.38 24.56
N THR A 239 22.80 26.41 25.33
CA THR A 239 21.49 25.95 24.89
C THR A 239 20.50 27.11 24.97
N THR A 240 20.19 27.71 23.83
CA THR A 240 19.26 28.83 23.73
C THR A 240 17.85 28.30 23.43
N LYS A 241 16.98 28.26 24.44
CA LYS A 241 15.55 27.94 24.29
C LYS A 241 14.77 29.20 23.99
N ILE A 242 14.02 29.19 22.89
CA ILE A 242 13.29 30.35 22.38
C ILE A 242 11.83 29.98 22.24
N HIS A 243 10.95 30.83 22.75
CA HIS A 243 9.50 30.70 22.61
C HIS A 243 8.92 32.02 22.10
N TRP A 244 7.82 31.93 21.34
CA TRP A 244 7.05 33.08 20.88
C TRP A 244 5.58 32.73 20.78
N ARG A 245 4.73 33.75 20.88
CA ARG A 245 3.30 33.61 20.53
C ARG A 245 3.19 33.59 19.01
N PRO A 246 2.57 32.56 18.39
CA PRO A 246 2.31 32.57 16.95
C PRO A 246 1.49 33.82 16.56
N PRO A 247 1.80 34.47 15.42
CA PRO A 247 0.97 35.55 14.90
C PRO A 247 -0.45 35.07 14.62
N GLN A 248 -1.44 35.94 14.92
CA GLN A 248 -2.84 35.67 14.56
C GLN A 248 -2.98 35.44 13.06
N THR A 249 -2.35 36.30 12.27
CA THR A 249 -2.23 36.18 10.82
C THR A 249 -0.82 35.74 10.45
N TRP A 250 -0.62 34.42 10.37
CA TRP A 250 0.61 33.86 9.82
C TRP A 250 0.29 33.18 8.48
N PRO A 251 0.64 33.78 7.34
CA PRO A 251 0.41 33.14 6.06
C PRO A 251 1.46 32.06 5.80
N ARG A 252 1.05 30.98 5.12
CA ARG A 252 2.00 30.11 4.42
C ARG A 252 2.45 30.79 3.14
N VAL A 253 3.75 30.82 2.89
CA VAL A 253 4.34 31.51 1.74
C VAL A 253 5.24 30.58 0.94
N ALA A 254 5.41 30.88 -0.35
CA ALA A 254 6.38 30.18 -1.19
C ALA A 254 7.81 30.63 -0.84
N PHE A 255 8.77 29.72 -0.91
CA PHE A 255 10.20 30.00 -0.74
C PHE A 255 10.98 29.39 -1.91
N THR A 256 10.98 30.07 -3.05
CA THR A 256 11.56 29.59 -4.31
C THR A 256 13.03 29.14 -4.20
N PRO A 257 13.91 29.84 -3.46
CA PRO A 257 15.35 29.51 -3.47
C PRO A 257 15.71 28.12 -2.94
N VAL A 258 14.85 27.54 -2.10
CA VAL A 258 15.04 26.21 -1.49
C VAL A 258 14.25 25.14 -2.25
N LEU A 259 13.11 25.54 -2.81
CA LEU A 259 12.19 24.64 -3.49
C LEU A 259 12.60 24.52 -4.97
N ASN A 260 13.65 23.73 -5.25
CA ASN A 260 14.17 23.45 -6.59
C ASN A 260 13.03 23.27 -7.63
N PRO A 261 13.11 23.82 -8.85
CA PRO A 261 12.14 23.59 -9.95
C PRO A 261 11.76 22.11 -10.16
N GLN A 262 12.68 21.18 -9.88
CA GLN A 262 12.47 19.72 -9.97
C GLN A 262 11.52 19.15 -8.92
N MET A 263 11.25 19.86 -7.82
CA MET A 263 10.18 19.48 -6.88
C MET A 263 8.79 19.66 -7.50
N SER A 264 8.66 20.33 -8.67
CA SER A 264 7.48 20.31 -9.53
C SER A 264 6.14 20.43 -8.80
N VAL A 265 6.01 21.37 -7.86
CA VAL A 265 4.68 21.76 -7.36
C VAL A 265 4.61 23.28 -7.31
N ALA A 266 3.88 23.87 -8.26
CA ALA A 266 3.73 25.32 -8.44
C ALA A 266 3.14 26.06 -7.21
N HIS A 267 2.78 25.34 -6.14
CA HIS A 267 1.98 25.84 -5.02
C HIS A 267 2.50 25.44 -3.64
N ALA A 268 3.72 24.91 -3.52
CA ALA A 268 4.31 24.60 -2.21
C ALA A 268 4.43 25.88 -1.35
N ARG A 269 3.82 25.88 -0.17
CA ARG A 269 3.80 27.02 0.76
C ARG A 269 4.01 26.56 2.20
N PHE A 270 4.87 27.25 2.94
CA PHE A 270 5.28 26.90 4.30
C PHE A 270 5.11 28.08 5.25
N PHE A 271 5.04 27.81 6.54
CA PHE A 271 5.37 28.79 7.56
C PHE A 271 6.89 28.96 7.57
N VAL A 272 7.37 30.12 7.17
CA VAL A 272 8.81 30.38 7.04
C VAL A 272 9.28 31.27 8.20
N ILE A 273 10.32 30.80 8.88
CA ILE A 273 11.02 31.51 9.94
C ILE A 273 12.43 31.87 9.44
N LYS A 274 12.85 33.11 9.70
CA LYS A 274 14.22 33.58 9.57
C LYS A 274 14.87 33.66 10.93
N ILE A 275 16.01 33.00 11.07
CA ILE A 275 16.86 32.99 12.27
C ILE A 275 18.13 33.74 11.92
N THR A 276 18.38 34.87 12.56
CA THR A 276 19.60 35.67 12.33
C THR A 276 20.46 35.64 13.58
N ILE A 277 21.66 35.06 13.47
CA ILE A 277 22.67 35.04 14.53
C ILE A 277 23.56 36.28 14.38
N ASN A 278 23.48 37.18 15.36
CA ASN A 278 24.27 38.40 15.40
C ASN A 278 25.51 38.19 16.26
N THR A 279 26.63 38.74 15.78
CA THR A 279 27.89 38.84 16.55
C THR A 279 28.29 37.53 17.26
N PRO A 280 28.31 36.37 16.57
CA PRO A 280 28.78 35.13 17.19
C PRO A 280 30.26 35.26 17.56
N SER A 281 30.66 34.67 18.69
CA SER A 281 32.07 34.50 19.04
C SER A 281 32.82 33.75 17.92
N ALA A 282 34.10 34.06 17.74
CA ALA A 282 34.93 33.41 16.73
C ALA A 282 34.94 31.89 16.93
N GLY A 283 34.64 31.13 15.87
CA GLY A 283 34.61 29.67 15.92
C GLY A 283 33.37 29.05 16.56
N LEU A 284 32.34 29.84 16.91
CA LEU A 284 31.07 29.33 17.39
C LEU A 284 30.41 28.45 16.31
N GLN A 285 30.01 27.24 16.68
CA GLN A 285 29.34 26.31 15.80
C GLN A 285 27.96 25.96 16.33
N LEU A 286 26.97 25.98 15.43
CA LEU A 286 25.65 25.44 15.69
C LEU A 286 25.70 23.91 15.56
N THR A 287 25.35 23.21 16.65
CA THR A 287 25.41 21.74 16.72
C THR A 287 24.02 21.10 16.61
N ALA A 288 22.95 21.80 16.99
CA ALA A 288 21.59 21.32 16.79
C ALA A 288 20.56 22.45 16.68
N ILE A 289 19.47 22.15 15.97
CA ILE A 289 18.24 22.94 15.91
C ILE A 289 17.10 21.97 16.22
N ASN A 290 16.40 22.19 17.33
CA ASN A 290 15.30 21.33 17.77
C ASN A 290 14.02 22.15 17.97
N LEU A 291 12.91 21.73 17.39
CA LEU A 291 11.57 22.21 17.64
C LEU A 291 11.00 21.57 18.91
N PRO A 292 9.97 22.17 19.53
CA PRO A 292 9.16 21.50 20.53
C PRO A 292 8.63 20.17 19.98
N SER A 293 8.98 19.08 20.65
CA SER A 293 8.45 17.75 20.32
C SER A 293 6.94 17.72 20.46
N TRP A 294 6.26 17.06 19.52
CA TRP A 294 4.81 16.89 19.58
C TRP A 294 4.43 15.87 20.65
N TYR A 295 5.36 14.99 21.00
CA TYR A 295 5.16 13.92 21.96
C TYR A 295 6.07 14.02 23.17
N LYS A 296 5.57 13.48 24.28
CA LYS A 296 6.36 13.29 25.50
C LYS A 296 6.75 11.82 25.58
N ILE A 297 8.05 11.56 25.68
CA ILE A 297 8.58 10.20 25.78
C ILE A 297 9.10 9.99 27.19
N ARG A 298 8.73 8.88 27.80
CA ARG A 298 9.13 8.48 29.15
C ARG A 298 9.69 7.07 29.15
N LEU A 299 10.60 6.81 30.06
CA LEU A 299 11.12 5.47 30.32
C LEU A 299 10.38 4.87 31.51
N HIS A 300 9.84 3.66 31.34
CA HIS A 300 9.25 2.86 32.39
C HIS A 300 9.98 1.51 32.40
N GLY A 301 11.01 1.38 33.24
CA GLY A 301 11.95 0.26 33.17
C GLY A 301 12.76 0.29 31.87
N GLU A 302 12.79 -0.82 31.14
CA GLU A 302 13.47 -0.94 29.83
C GLU A 302 12.60 -0.48 28.65
N LYS A 303 11.33 -0.11 28.90
CA LYS A 303 10.36 0.23 27.84
C LYS A 303 10.21 1.74 27.69
N GLN A 304 10.09 2.19 26.44
CA GLN A 304 9.73 3.56 26.12
C GLN A 304 8.22 3.71 25.98
N HIS A 305 7.67 4.72 26.62
CA HIS A 305 6.27 5.11 26.55
C HIS A 305 6.17 6.47 25.87
N VAL A 306 5.14 6.66 25.07
CA VAL A 306 4.83 7.94 24.43
C VAL A 306 3.46 8.42 24.87
N THR A 307 3.38 9.72 25.16
CA THR A 307 2.12 10.43 25.27
C THR A 307 1.91 11.25 24.00
N ILE A 308 0.86 10.91 23.26
CA ILE A 308 0.29 11.77 22.23
C ILE A 308 -0.63 12.76 22.94
N SER A 309 -0.32 14.05 22.84
CA SER A 309 -1.10 15.10 23.49
C SER A 309 -2.49 15.21 22.87
N GLY A 310 -3.54 15.34 23.69
CA GLY A 310 -4.91 15.55 23.20
C GLY A 310 -5.23 17.02 22.93
N TRP A 311 -6.07 17.28 21.95
CA TRP A 311 -6.61 18.60 21.60
C TRP A 311 -8.12 18.65 21.86
N ASP A 312 -8.55 19.62 22.68
CA ASP A 312 -9.96 19.90 22.90
C ASP A 312 -10.24 21.37 22.59
N PRO A 313 -11.07 21.68 21.56
CA PRO A 313 -11.42 23.05 21.21
C PRO A 313 -12.02 23.86 22.37
N ILE A 314 -12.55 23.20 23.42
CA ILE A 314 -13.06 23.91 24.60
C ILE A 314 -11.97 24.68 25.37
N ASN A 315 -10.71 24.31 25.16
CA ASN A 315 -9.55 24.94 25.80
C ASN A 315 -9.00 26.14 25.01
N ASP A 316 -9.35 26.26 23.73
CA ASP A 316 -9.03 27.40 22.88
C ASP A 316 -10.13 28.46 23.01
N ILE A 317 -9.94 29.37 23.97
CA ILE A 317 -10.98 30.32 24.41
C ILE A 317 -11.18 31.40 23.35
N ASN A 318 -10.09 31.85 22.72
CA ASN A 318 -10.12 32.91 21.72
C ASN A 318 -10.32 32.39 20.28
N LYS A 319 -10.26 31.07 20.07
CA LYS A 319 -10.46 30.38 18.78
C LYS A 319 -9.40 30.71 17.74
N ASP A 320 -8.16 30.98 18.16
CA ASP A 320 -7.04 31.25 17.25
C ASP A 320 -6.25 29.97 16.83
N SER A 321 -6.75 28.79 17.26
CA SER A 321 -6.14 27.47 17.05
C SER A 321 -4.77 27.31 17.71
N TYR A 322 -4.51 28.07 18.77
CA TYR A 322 -3.34 27.94 19.62
C TYR A 322 -3.69 28.20 21.09
N ILE A 323 -3.38 27.26 21.97
CA ILE A 323 -3.59 27.45 23.41
C ILE A 323 -2.37 28.15 23.99
N ASP A 324 -2.48 29.45 24.26
CA ASP A 324 -1.42 30.21 24.93
C ASP A 324 -1.27 29.82 26.41
N ASP A 325 -0.24 30.32 27.11
CA ASP A 325 -0.01 29.95 28.52
C ASP A 325 -1.14 30.34 29.47
N ARG A 326 -1.88 31.41 29.17
CA ARG A 326 -3.03 31.83 29.97
C ARG A 326 -4.19 30.87 29.77
N GLU A 327 -4.45 30.47 28.54
CA GLU A 327 -5.48 29.47 28.21
C GLU A 327 -5.11 28.11 28.79
N TYR A 328 -3.85 27.69 28.66
CA TYR A 328 -3.34 26.44 29.19
C TYR A 328 -3.49 26.32 30.70
N ALA A 329 -3.22 27.40 31.44
CA ALA A 329 -3.42 27.44 32.88
C ALA A 329 -4.92 27.34 33.28
N LYS A 330 -5.83 27.73 32.38
CA LYS A 330 -7.29 27.80 32.62
C LYS A 330 -8.09 26.74 31.86
N ARG A 331 -7.44 25.73 31.29
CA ARG A 331 -8.08 24.66 30.52
C ARG A 331 -9.23 24.03 31.30
N LYS A 332 -10.37 23.90 30.62
CA LYS A 332 -11.53 23.17 31.12
C LYS A 332 -11.29 21.67 31.03
N ASN A 333 -10.83 21.19 29.88
CA ASN A 333 -10.35 19.82 29.74
C ASN A 333 -8.86 19.76 30.09
N ARG A 334 -8.55 19.41 31.34
CA ARG A 334 -7.15 19.29 31.82
C ARG A 334 -6.43 18.04 31.31
N GLN A 335 -7.15 17.11 30.69
CA GLN A 335 -6.58 15.91 30.08
C GLN A 335 -6.12 16.16 28.64
N ALA A 336 -6.38 17.33 28.06
CA ALA A 336 -5.90 17.71 26.73
C ALA A 336 -4.68 18.66 26.86
N SER A 337 -3.48 18.18 26.52
CA SER A 337 -2.23 18.95 26.65
C SER A 337 -1.63 19.49 25.37
N ALA A 338 -2.25 19.28 24.21
CA ALA A 338 -1.81 19.88 22.97
C ALA A 338 -1.95 21.41 23.04
N ARG A 339 -0.98 22.13 22.46
CA ARG A 339 -1.01 23.57 22.25
C ARG A 339 -1.55 23.92 20.87
N PHE A 340 -1.37 23.04 19.90
CA PHE A 340 -1.94 23.13 18.56
C PHE A 340 -2.72 21.86 18.21
N PRO A 341 -3.76 21.93 17.36
CA PRO A 341 -4.53 20.75 16.97
C PRO A 341 -3.68 19.66 16.33
N TYR A 342 -2.71 20.02 15.46
CA TYR A 342 -1.88 19.04 14.75
C TYR A 342 -1.05 18.14 15.68
N GLN A 343 -0.77 18.56 16.93
CA GLN A 343 -0.05 17.74 17.91
C GLN A 343 -0.88 16.56 18.40
N ALA A 344 -2.20 16.63 18.22
CA ALA A 344 -3.15 15.60 18.63
C ALA A 344 -3.54 14.62 17.52
N ARG A 345 -2.97 14.75 16.31
CA ARG A 345 -3.26 13.85 15.20
C ARG A 345 -3.01 12.40 15.60
N LEU A 346 -3.90 11.50 15.18
CA LEU A 346 -3.73 10.06 15.36
C LEU A 346 -2.55 9.57 14.49
N VAL A 347 -1.43 9.30 15.16
CA VAL A 347 -0.21 8.78 14.55
C VAL A 347 0.12 7.42 15.18
N PRO A 348 0.22 6.32 14.40
CA PRO A 348 0.42 4.97 14.92
C PRO A 348 1.86 4.65 15.40
N LEU A 349 2.81 5.58 15.23
CA LEU A 349 4.17 5.56 15.80
C LEU A 349 4.92 4.23 15.58
N GLY A 350 5.17 3.90 14.32
CA GLY A 350 5.91 2.70 13.93
C GLY A 350 5.09 1.40 13.91
N ARG A 351 3.78 1.47 14.13
CA ARG A 351 2.85 0.32 14.02
C ARG A 351 2.22 0.18 12.63
N MET A 352 2.87 0.75 11.62
CA MET A 352 2.59 0.63 10.18
C MET A 352 3.62 -0.27 9.50
N TRP A 353 3.62 -0.34 8.16
CA TRP A 353 4.55 -1.16 7.37
C TRP A 353 6.00 -0.66 7.43
N SER A 354 6.19 0.66 7.39
CA SER A 354 7.49 1.29 7.56
C SER A 354 7.53 1.90 8.94
N PRO A 355 8.57 1.60 9.73
CA PRO A 355 8.67 2.18 11.03
C PRO A 355 9.12 3.66 10.92
N GLN A 356 9.60 4.13 9.75
CA GLN A 356 9.86 5.54 9.37
C GLN A 356 8.64 6.32 8.89
N SER A 357 7.45 5.72 8.86
CA SER A 357 6.28 6.39 8.29
C SER A 357 5.82 7.57 9.15
N SER A 358 5.71 8.74 8.53
CA SER A 358 5.11 9.96 9.10
C SER A 358 3.58 9.99 8.94
N PHE A 359 2.96 8.81 9.11
CA PHE A 359 1.55 8.56 8.83
C PHE A 359 0.65 9.29 9.84
N CYS A 360 -0.33 10.04 9.34
CA CYS A 360 -1.46 10.53 10.13
C CYS A 360 -2.77 9.98 9.57
N TYR A 361 -3.68 9.54 10.46
CA TYR A 361 -4.97 9.01 10.03
C TYR A 361 -5.85 10.09 9.40
N THR A 362 -6.38 9.77 8.22
CA THR A 362 -7.30 10.64 7.48
C THR A 362 -8.72 10.59 8.07
N ASN A 363 -9.36 11.74 8.21
CA ASN A 363 -10.76 11.87 8.58
C ASN A 363 -11.67 11.64 7.36
N LEU A 364 -12.21 10.43 7.28
CA LEU A 364 -13.19 10.03 6.25
C LEU A 364 -14.64 10.22 6.70
N PHE A 365 -14.93 10.72 7.91
CA PHE A 365 -16.28 10.80 8.46
C PHE A 365 -17.14 11.90 7.84
N THR A 366 -16.53 12.92 7.24
CA THR A 366 -17.27 13.99 6.57
C THR A 366 -17.39 13.72 5.07
N VAL A 367 -18.56 14.03 4.51
CA VAL A 367 -18.82 13.91 3.07
C VAL A 367 -17.92 14.86 2.27
N SER A 368 -17.63 16.05 2.79
CA SER A 368 -16.74 17.04 2.15
C SER A 368 -15.33 16.50 1.98
N ASN A 369 -14.76 15.88 3.02
CA ASN A 369 -13.41 15.31 2.96
C ASN A 369 -13.35 14.19 1.93
N ARG A 370 -14.30 13.24 1.98
CA ARG A 370 -14.36 12.15 0.98
C ARG A 370 -14.46 12.67 -0.45
N LYS A 371 -15.27 13.71 -0.70
CA LYS A 371 -15.34 14.37 -2.01
C LYS A 371 -14.01 14.99 -2.43
N LEU A 372 -13.34 15.70 -1.54
CA LEU A 372 -12.05 16.33 -1.83
C LEU A 372 -10.97 15.29 -2.17
N PHE A 373 -10.87 14.21 -1.39
CA PHE A 373 -9.96 13.10 -1.68
C PHE A 373 -10.29 12.41 -3.01
N ALA A 374 -11.57 12.15 -3.27
CA ALA A 374 -12.01 11.52 -4.51
C ALA A 374 -11.69 12.38 -5.74
N GLN A 375 -11.81 13.71 -5.62
CA GLN A 375 -11.44 14.65 -6.68
C GLN A 375 -9.93 14.61 -6.96
N TYR A 376 -9.09 14.66 -5.93
CA TYR A 376 -7.64 14.54 -6.09
C TYR A 376 -7.26 13.23 -6.79
N LEU A 377 -7.72 12.09 -6.27
CA LEU A 377 -7.38 10.77 -6.82
C LEU A 377 -7.89 10.62 -8.26
N THR A 378 -9.09 11.11 -8.56
CA THR A 378 -9.62 11.15 -9.93
C THR A 378 -8.70 11.89 -10.89
N GLN A 379 -8.30 13.11 -10.53
CA GLN A 379 -7.42 13.94 -11.36
C GLN A 379 -6.04 13.28 -11.50
N HIS A 380 -5.50 12.74 -10.41
CA HIS A 380 -4.22 12.05 -10.40
C HIS A 380 -4.23 10.84 -11.34
N TRP A 381 -5.20 9.94 -11.20
CA TRP A 381 -5.31 8.76 -12.05
C TRP A 381 -5.55 9.09 -13.50
N GLN A 382 -6.41 10.07 -13.78
CA GLN A 382 -6.67 10.51 -15.15
C GLN A 382 -5.41 11.11 -15.81
N ALA A 383 -4.62 11.90 -15.07
CA ALA A 383 -3.38 12.48 -15.56
C ALA A 383 -2.29 11.43 -15.81
N GLN A 384 -2.26 10.35 -15.02
CA GLN A 384 -1.26 9.27 -15.13
C GLN A 384 -1.71 8.10 -16.03
N GLY A 385 -2.96 8.10 -16.49
CA GLY A 385 -3.53 7.01 -17.30
C GLY A 385 -3.83 5.75 -16.50
N PHE A 386 -4.07 5.86 -15.19
CA PHE A 386 -4.45 4.73 -14.36
C PHE A 386 -5.94 4.40 -14.49
N VAL A 387 -6.28 3.11 -14.54
CA VAL A 387 -7.67 2.60 -14.61
C VAL A 387 -8.29 2.41 -13.21
N GLY A 388 -7.50 2.62 -12.17
CA GLY A 388 -7.90 2.43 -10.78
C GLY A 388 -6.70 2.48 -9.85
N ALA A 389 -6.90 2.05 -8.62
CA ALA A 389 -5.84 1.92 -7.62
C ALA A 389 -6.17 0.82 -6.62
N TYR A 390 -5.16 0.25 -5.97
CA TYR A 390 -5.37 -0.71 -4.89
C TYR A 390 -4.79 -0.22 -3.56
N ASN A 391 -5.47 -0.61 -2.48
CA ASN A 391 -5.07 -0.31 -1.10
C ASN A 391 -4.28 -1.48 -0.53
N ASP A 392 -3.02 -1.26 -0.24
CA ASP A 392 -2.21 -2.21 0.53
C ASP A 392 -2.23 -1.88 2.02
N ASP A 393 -1.83 -2.85 2.85
CA ASP A 393 -1.88 -2.73 4.31
C ASP A 393 -3.27 -2.29 4.82
N LEU A 394 -4.34 -2.74 4.14
CA LEU A 394 -5.70 -2.28 4.35
C LEU A 394 -6.12 -2.36 5.82
N TYR A 395 -5.69 -3.38 6.56
CA TYR A 395 -6.03 -3.61 7.97
C TYR A 395 -5.36 -2.65 8.95
N ARG A 396 -4.50 -1.74 8.49
CA ARG A 396 -3.86 -0.72 9.32
C ARG A 396 -4.76 0.50 9.55
N ILE A 397 -5.99 0.26 10.01
CA ILE A 397 -7.01 1.28 10.32
C ILE A 397 -6.91 1.77 11.79
N PRO A 398 -7.50 2.91 12.18
CA PRO A 398 -7.42 3.37 13.57
C PRO A 398 -8.20 2.41 14.48
N GLY A 399 -7.55 1.96 15.56
CA GLY A 399 -8.10 0.91 16.41
C GLY A 399 -7.15 0.40 17.49
N LYS A 400 -7.60 -0.65 18.18
CA LYS A 400 -6.85 -1.32 19.26
C LYS A 400 -5.48 -1.83 18.84
N VAL A 401 -5.35 -2.34 17.61
CA VAL A 401 -4.09 -2.92 17.13
C VAL A 401 -3.05 -1.82 16.87
N GLN A 402 -3.47 -0.71 16.27
CA GLN A 402 -2.59 0.41 15.94
C GLN A 402 -2.34 1.33 17.13
N PHE A 403 -3.26 1.37 18.10
CA PHE A 403 -3.14 2.13 19.34
C PHE A 403 -3.43 1.22 20.55
N PRO A 404 -2.47 0.37 20.96
CA PRO A 404 -2.56 -0.43 22.17
C PRO A 404 -2.35 0.45 23.41
N SER A 405 -3.27 1.40 23.63
CA SER A 405 -3.16 2.43 24.66
C SER A 405 -3.30 1.87 26.07
N ILE A 406 -2.44 2.38 26.96
CA ILE A 406 -2.44 2.13 28.41
C ILE A 406 -3.38 3.12 29.08
N ASN A 407 -3.22 4.41 28.75
CA ASN A 407 -4.20 5.44 29.05
C ASN A 407 -4.92 5.82 27.76
N GLU A 408 -6.21 5.52 27.69
CA GLU A 408 -6.99 5.62 26.47
C GLU A 408 -7.64 7.00 26.32
N GLY A 409 -7.33 7.69 25.22
CA GLY A 409 -8.05 8.89 24.82
C GLY A 409 -9.19 8.61 23.85
N THR A 410 -10.11 9.57 23.80
CA THR A 410 -11.25 9.63 22.88
C THR A 410 -10.81 10.27 21.55
N VAL A 411 -11.32 9.80 20.42
CA VAL A 411 -11.15 10.44 19.12
C VAL A 411 -12.16 11.57 18.97
N LEU A 412 -11.67 12.79 18.78
CA LEU A 412 -12.43 14.03 18.81
C LEU A 412 -13.59 14.02 17.78
N GLU A 413 -13.34 13.53 16.57
CA GLU A 413 -14.31 13.57 15.47
C GLU A 413 -15.48 12.59 15.66
N LEU A 414 -15.32 11.56 16.50
CA LEU A 414 -16.36 10.55 16.77
C LEU A 414 -16.91 10.60 18.19
N GLN A 415 -16.18 11.22 19.13
CA GLN A 415 -16.44 11.12 20.56
C GLN A 415 -16.44 9.67 21.05
N LEU A 416 -15.55 8.83 20.49
CA LEU A 416 -15.39 7.41 20.86
C LEU A 416 -13.96 7.09 21.31
N PRO A 417 -13.75 6.18 22.27
CA PRO A 417 -12.42 5.66 22.60
C PRO A 417 -11.76 5.03 21.37
N ILE A 418 -10.44 5.22 21.20
CA ILE A 418 -9.72 4.74 20.00
C ILE A 418 -9.89 3.24 19.73
N LYS A 419 -10.03 2.40 20.76
CA LYS A 419 -10.25 0.96 20.60
C LYS A 419 -11.59 0.60 19.96
N GLN A 420 -12.55 1.54 19.92
CA GLN A 420 -13.90 1.36 19.38
C GLN A 420 -14.10 2.00 17.99
N VAL A 421 -13.09 2.69 17.45
CA VAL A 421 -13.24 3.47 16.21
C VAL A 421 -13.26 2.60 14.95
N SER A 422 -12.60 1.44 14.98
CA SER A 422 -12.37 0.60 13.80
C SER A 422 -13.62 0.26 12.97
N PRO A 423 -14.74 -0.20 13.57
CA PRO A 423 -15.94 -0.55 12.78
C PRO A 423 -16.52 0.65 12.03
N TYR A 424 -16.52 1.83 12.65
CA TYR A 424 -17.01 3.07 12.02
C TYR A 424 -16.08 3.54 10.91
N TYR A 425 -14.77 3.42 11.11
CA TYR A 425 -13.80 3.79 10.09
C TYR A 425 -13.94 2.92 8.84
N TRP A 426 -14.13 1.60 9.01
CA TRP A 426 -14.38 0.68 7.91
C TRP A 426 -15.60 1.08 7.08
N GLN A 427 -16.71 1.48 7.71
CA GLN A 427 -17.90 1.93 7.01
C GLN A 427 -17.63 3.17 6.14
N GLN A 428 -16.87 4.15 6.66
CA GLN A 428 -16.55 5.35 5.90
C GLN A 428 -15.54 5.09 4.78
N LEU A 429 -14.58 4.19 4.99
CA LEU A 429 -13.65 3.75 3.95
C LEU A 429 -14.40 3.01 2.83
N SER A 430 -15.37 2.17 3.17
CA SER A 430 -16.25 1.50 2.21
C SER A 430 -17.08 2.50 1.41
N ALA A 431 -17.70 3.48 2.06
CA ALA A 431 -18.44 4.54 1.38
C ALA A 431 -17.55 5.40 0.45
N PHE A 432 -16.31 5.69 0.87
CA PHE A 432 -15.34 6.41 0.07
C PHE A 432 -14.93 5.64 -1.19
N THR A 433 -14.66 4.35 -1.05
CA THR A 433 -14.22 3.49 -2.15
C THR A 433 -15.35 3.22 -3.15
N LEU A 434 -16.59 3.05 -2.68
CA LEU A 434 -17.78 3.04 -3.54
C LEU A 434 -17.92 4.34 -4.35
N GLN A 435 -17.69 5.49 -3.73
CA GLN A 435 -17.71 6.77 -4.44
C GLN A 435 -16.63 6.84 -5.53
N LEU A 436 -15.44 6.29 -5.28
CA LEU A 436 -14.36 6.22 -6.27
C LEU A 436 -14.72 5.32 -7.46
N GLN A 437 -15.41 4.20 -7.21
CA GLN A 437 -15.86 3.29 -8.27
C GLN A 437 -16.87 3.96 -9.22
N GLN A 438 -17.73 4.84 -8.69
CA GLN A 438 -18.77 5.54 -9.45
C GLN A 438 -18.27 6.76 -10.23
N ALA A 439 -17.00 7.18 -10.03
CA ALA A 439 -16.46 8.38 -10.63
C ALA A 439 -15.96 8.14 -12.07
N GLY A 440 -16.86 8.26 -13.07
CA GLY A 440 -16.51 8.14 -14.50
C GLY A 440 -16.66 6.73 -15.05
N THR A 441 -15.70 6.26 -15.86
CA THR A 441 -15.63 4.86 -16.33
C THR A 441 -15.37 3.92 -15.15
N GLU A 442 -15.92 2.70 -15.18
CA GLU A 442 -15.80 1.69 -14.11
C GLU A 442 -14.35 1.53 -13.63
N ARG A 443 -14.05 2.05 -12.43
CA ARG A 443 -12.70 2.03 -11.87
C ARG A 443 -12.44 0.76 -11.08
N TRP A 444 -11.21 0.28 -11.16
CA TRP A 444 -10.77 -0.89 -10.40
C TRP A 444 -10.22 -0.42 -9.06
N ILE A 445 -11.06 -0.51 -8.03
CA ILE A 445 -10.73 -0.08 -6.67
C ILE A 445 -10.42 -1.32 -5.85
N GLY A 446 -9.11 -1.53 -5.68
CA GLY A 446 -8.51 -2.73 -5.16
C GLY A 446 -8.23 -2.72 -3.67
N ALA A 447 -8.20 -3.91 -3.07
CA ALA A 447 -7.65 -4.14 -1.73
C ALA A 447 -6.72 -5.36 -1.74
N ASN A 448 -5.57 -5.25 -1.06
CA ASN A 448 -4.78 -6.42 -0.72
C ASN A 448 -5.39 -7.10 0.52
N ILE A 449 -5.88 -8.32 0.33
CA ILE A 449 -6.45 -9.13 1.41
C ILE A 449 -5.67 -10.42 1.64
N SER A 450 -4.56 -10.63 0.93
CA SER A 450 -3.78 -11.88 0.96
C SER A 450 -4.70 -13.12 0.85
N ASN A 451 -4.59 -14.07 1.78
CA ASN A 451 -5.41 -15.27 1.83
C ASN A 451 -6.68 -15.15 2.68
N LEU A 452 -7.07 -13.94 3.11
CA LEU A 452 -8.18 -13.77 4.05
C LEU A 452 -9.55 -14.11 3.44
N ASN A 453 -10.39 -14.78 4.23
CA ASN A 453 -11.80 -14.99 3.93
C ASN A 453 -12.64 -13.86 4.55
N LEU A 454 -13.19 -12.97 3.72
CA LEU A 454 -13.98 -11.81 4.15
C LEU A 454 -15.37 -12.20 4.70
N PHE A 455 -15.85 -13.41 4.43
CA PHE A 455 -17.19 -13.86 4.80
C PHE A 455 -17.24 -14.57 6.16
N THR A 456 -16.08 -15.01 6.66
CA THR A 456 -15.95 -15.57 8.01
C THR A 456 -15.70 -14.51 9.08
N GLU A 457 -15.43 -13.26 8.67
CA GLU A 457 -15.09 -12.13 9.55
C GLU A 457 -16.13 -10.99 9.39
N PRO A 458 -17.18 -10.93 10.22
CA PRO A 458 -18.26 -9.95 10.07
C PRO A 458 -17.78 -8.49 10.05
N ASP A 459 -16.72 -8.18 10.81
CA ASP A 459 -16.13 -6.83 10.88
C ASP A 459 -15.52 -6.37 9.55
N LEU A 460 -15.28 -7.30 8.61
CA LEU A 460 -14.67 -7.02 7.31
C LEU A 460 -15.70 -6.99 6.17
N GLN A 461 -16.99 -7.13 6.45
CA GLN A 461 -18.04 -6.94 5.45
C GLN A 461 -17.97 -5.58 4.73
N PRO A 462 -17.59 -4.46 5.37
CA PRO A 462 -17.38 -3.20 4.65
C PRO A 462 -16.27 -3.27 3.60
N VAL A 463 -15.24 -4.11 3.79
CA VAL A 463 -14.19 -4.36 2.79
C VAL A 463 -14.79 -5.11 1.59
N ASN A 464 -15.61 -6.13 1.84
CA ASN A 464 -16.33 -6.77 0.75
C ASN A 464 -17.21 -5.74 0.01
N ASN A 465 -18.00 -4.94 0.71
CA ASN A 465 -18.92 -4.02 0.05
C ASN A 465 -18.22 -2.86 -0.68
N GLY A 466 -17.04 -2.43 -0.19
CA GLY A 466 -16.34 -1.24 -0.65
C GLY A 466 -15.43 -1.43 -1.86
N PHE A 467 -15.00 -2.66 -2.15
CA PHE A 467 -13.95 -2.96 -3.13
C PHE A 467 -14.44 -3.96 -4.20
N ASN A 468 -14.04 -3.73 -5.46
CA ASN A 468 -14.42 -4.54 -6.62
C ASN A 468 -13.24 -5.34 -7.23
N PHE A 469 -12.05 -5.20 -6.66
CA PHE A 469 -10.82 -5.88 -7.08
C PHE A 469 -10.01 -6.30 -5.85
N PHE A 470 -9.40 -7.50 -5.89
CA PHE A 470 -8.66 -8.03 -4.75
C PHE A 470 -7.30 -8.59 -5.16
N VAL A 471 -6.27 -8.23 -4.41
CA VAL A 471 -4.94 -8.85 -4.52
C VAL A 471 -4.85 -9.94 -3.46
N ARG A 472 -4.62 -11.19 -3.90
CA ARG A 472 -4.56 -12.38 -3.05
C ARG A 472 -3.13 -12.90 -2.99
N GLU A 473 -2.29 -12.21 -2.21
CA GLU A 473 -0.92 -12.64 -1.91
C GLU A 473 -0.87 -14.01 -1.23
N ASP A 474 0.08 -14.84 -1.67
CA ASP A 474 0.31 -16.20 -1.16
C ASP A 474 -0.89 -17.16 -1.25
N TYR A 475 -1.85 -16.84 -2.12
CA TYR A 475 -3.08 -17.62 -2.25
C TYR A 475 -2.86 -18.98 -2.90
N ILE A 476 -1.89 -19.04 -3.82
CA ILE A 476 -1.50 -20.27 -4.51
C ILE A 476 -0.08 -20.63 -4.09
N HIS A 477 0.16 -21.91 -3.81
CA HIS A 477 1.51 -22.43 -3.64
C HIS A 477 1.55 -23.94 -3.92
N PRO A 478 2.71 -24.53 -4.27
CA PRO A 478 2.76 -25.91 -4.73
C PRO A 478 2.26 -26.92 -3.71
N SER A 479 2.45 -26.67 -2.41
CA SER A 479 2.08 -27.60 -1.35
C SER A 479 0.75 -27.30 -0.65
N MET A 480 -0.26 -26.80 -1.38
CA MET A 480 -1.61 -26.58 -0.84
C MET A 480 -2.28 -27.90 -0.48
N GLY A 481 -2.82 -28.01 0.74
CA GLY A 481 -3.54 -29.19 1.22
C GLY A 481 -5.04 -29.14 0.91
N LEU A 482 -5.79 -30.14 1.38
CA LEU A 482 -7.25 -30.10 1.36
C LEU A 482 -7.84 -29.25 2.51
N MET A 483 -7.26 -29.31 3.70
CA MET A 483 -7.78 -28.68 4.91
C MET A 483 -6.84 -27.61 5.47
N HIS A 484 -7.24 -27.05 6.62
CA HIS A 484 -6.63 -25.90 7.31
C HIS A 484 -6.88 -24.59 6.58
N ARG A 485 -6.54 -23.48 7.25
CA ARG A 485 -6.78 -22.10 6.81
C ARG A 485 -6.32 -21.79 5.36
N ASP A 486 -5.37 -22.56 4.81
CA ASP A 486 -4.82 -22.41 3.46
C ASP A 486 -5.17 -23.60 2.53
N GLY A 487 -6.17 -24.41 2.90
CA GLY A 487 -6.55 -25.64 2.19
C GLY A 487 -7.58 -25.39 1.10
N LEU A 488 -7.51 -26.17 0.01
CA LEU A 488 -8.40 -26.04 -1.15
C LEU A 488 -9.89 -26.07 -0.78
N LEU A 489 -10.29 -26.89 0.20
CA LEU A 489 -11.71 -27.05 0.57
C LEU A 489 -12.27 -25.85 1.36
N GLN A 490 -11.40 -24.98 1.90
CA GLN A 490 -11.80 -23.76 2.61
C GLN A 490 -11.77 -22.52 1.72
N HIS A 491 -11.30 -22.62 0.46
CA HIS A 491 -11.18 -21.53 -0.49
C HIS A 491 -12.45 -21.22 -1.30
N TRP A 492 -13.62 -21.56 -0.76
CA TRP A 492 -14.92 -21.31 -1.39
C TRP A 492 -15.23 -19.80 -1.52
N GLU A 493 -14.60 -18.95 -0.70
CA GLU A 493 -14.82 -17.50 -0.72
C GLU A 493 -14.44 -16.87 -2.05
N HIS A 494 -13.45 -17.43 -2.76
CA HIS A 494 -13.03 -16.93 -4.05
C HIS A 494 -14.17 -16.98 -5.07
N PHE A 495 -14.90 -18.09 -5.07
CA PHE A 495 -16.04 -18.29 -5.95
C PHE A 495 -17.27 -17.46 -5.55
N VAL A 496 -17.37 -17.06 -4.27
CA VAL A 496 -18.36 -16.07 -3.81
C VAL A 496 -17.99 -14.67 -4.32
N LEU A 497 -16.71 -14.28 -4.26
CA LEU A 497 -16.25 -13.01 -4.84
C LEU A 497 -16.52 -12.98 -6.36
N ALA A 498 -16.23 -14.07 -7.07
CA ALA A 498 -16.51 -14.19 -8.50
C ALA A 498 -18.02 -14.09 -8.81
N ALA A 499 -18.88 -14.72 -7.98
CA ALA A 499 -20.34 -14.61 -8.14
C ALA A 499 -20.87 -13.18 -7.93
N GLN A 500 -20.14 -12.37 -7.17
CA GLN A 500 -20.41 -10.93 -6.97
C GLN A 500 -19.77 -10.05 -8.06
N GLY A 501 -19.18 -10.64 -9.10
CA GLY A 501 -18.53 -9.93 -10.21
C GLY A 501 -17.19 -9.28 -9.85
N LYS A 502 -16.56 -9.72 -8.76
CA LYS A 502 -15.30 -9.14 -8.28
C LYS A 502 -14.12 -9.79 -8.96
N ARG A 503 -13.11 -8.96 -9.24
CA ARG A 503 -11.87 -9.38 -9.90
C ARG A 503 -10.81 -9.73 -8.86
N SER A 504 -9.92 -10.69 -9.16
CA SER A 504 -8.84 -11.09 -8.24
C SER A 504 -7.51 -11.33 -8.95
N ILE A 505 -6.41 -10.81 -8.41
CA ILE A 505 -5.08 -11.35 -8.71
C ILE A 505 -4.83 -12.51 -7.74
N LEU A 506 -4.59 -13.70 -8.27
CA LEU A 506 -4.21 -14.88 -7.51
C LEU A 506 -2.69 -15.06 -7.62
N MET A 507 -1.98 -14.73 -6.54
CA MET A 507 -0.52 -14.72 -6.55
C MET A 507 0.04 -16.07 -6.10
N ALA A 508 0.88 -16.66 -6.93
CA ALA A 508 1.46 -17.98 -6.74
C ALA A 508 2.89 -17.93 -6.21
N ASN A 509 3.09 -18.35 -4.97
CA ASN A 509 4.38 -18.35 -4.27
C ASN A 509 5.11 -19.68 -4.45
N ILE A 510 6.32 -19.65 -5.01
CA ILE A 510 7.13 -20.85 -5.29
C ILE A 510 7.84 -21.42 -4.05
N ARG A 511 8.13 -20.61 -3.03
CA ARG A 511 8.86 -21.06 -1.84
C ARG A 511 7.99 -21.65 -0.74
N LYS A 512 6.67 -21.53 -0.83
CA LYS A 512 5.76 -22.13 0.15
C LYS A 512 5.56 -23.62 -0.12
N GLY A 513 6.58 -24.39 0.26
CA GLY A 513 6.67 -25.82 -0.01
C GLY A 513 7.09 -26.11 -1.46
N GLY A 514 6.80 -27.32 -1.94
CA GLY A 514 7.15 -27.72 -3.31
C GLY A 514 8.59 -28.20 -3.48
N LYS A 515 8.94 -28.55 -4.72
CA LYS A 515 10.26 -29.13 -5.02
C LYS A 515 11.37 -28.09 -4.93
N VAL A 516 11.14 -26.84 -5.32
CA VAL A 516 12.13 -25.77 -5.21
C VAL A 516 12.56 -25.57 -3.76
N ASN A 517 11.61 -25.53 -2.82
CA ASN A 517 11.90 -25.32 -1.41
C ASN A 517 12.52 -26.56 -0.72
N TRP A 518 12.09 -27.77 -1.08
CA TRP A 518 12.51 -28.99 -0.35
C TRP A 518 13.63 -29.80 -1.04
N GLN A 519 13.76 -29.67 -2.35
CA GLN A 519 14.64 -30.50 -3.21
C GLN A 519 15.65 -29.64 -4.00
N GLY A 520 15.64 -28.31 -3.85
CA GLY A 520 16.65 -27.39 -4.38
C GLY A 520 16.27 -26.65 -5.68
N HIS A 521 17.05 -25.62 -6.01
CA HIS A 521 16.81 -24.68 -7.13
C HIS A 521 17.32 -25.19 -8.48
N THR A 522 16.91 -26.38 -8.92
CA THR A 522 17.22 -26.87 -10.29
C THR A 522 16.20 -26.37 -11.30
N ALA A 523 16.58 -26.25 -12.57
CA ALA A 523 15.64 -25.86 -13.64
C ALA A 523 14.38 -26.75 -13.66
N ALA A 524 14.57 -28.07 -13.52
CA ALA A 524 13.47 -29.04 -13.48
C ALA A 524 12.51 -28.83 -12.29
N ASN A 525 13.04 -28.49 -11.10
CA ASN A 525 12.20 -28.21 -9.94
C ASN A 525 11.41 -26.91 -10.11
N TRP A 526 12.05 -25.88 -10.69
CA TRP A 526 11.36 -24.62 -11.03
C TRP A 526 10.26 -24.84 -12.07
N ASP A 527 10.52 -25.59 -13.13
CA ASP A 527 9.53 -25.90 -14.15
C ASP A 527 8.37 -26.73 -13.57
N HIS A 528 8.66 -27.67 -12.67
CA HIS A 528 7.64 -28.43 -11.94
C HIS A 528 6.75 -27.52 -11.10
N ASP A 529 7.32 -26.69 -10.23
CA ASP A 529 6.54 -25.84 -9.32
C ASP A 529 5.81 -24.70 -10.07
N LYS A 530 6.37 -24.15 -11.16
CA LYS A 530 5.66 -23.24 -12.08
C LYS A 530 4.44 -23.91 -12.72
N SER A 531 4.62 -25.13 -13.24
CA SER A 531 3.52 -25.89 -13.85
C SER A 531 2.45 -26.23 -12.83
N THR A 532 2.83 -26.66 -11.62
CA THR A 532 1.91 -26.93 -10.52
C THR A 532 1.12 -25.69 -10.13
N ASN A 533 1.79 -24.55 -9.93
CA ASN A 533 1.12 -23.30 -9.57
C ASN A 533 0.13 -22.83 -10.64
N LEU A 534 0.47 -22.96 -11.92
CA LEU A 534 -0.45 -22.63 -13.02
C LEU A 534 -1.65 -23.60 -13.05
N ALA A 535 -1.43 -24.89 -12.80
CA ALA A 535 -2.52 -25.85 -12.69
C ALA A 535 -3.47 -25.52 -11.52
N ILE A 536 -2.93 -25.18 -10.34
CA ILE A 536 -3.74 -24.74 -9.20
C ILE A 536 -4.49 -23.45 -9.54
N PHE A 537 -3.87 -22.48 -10.22
CA PHE A 537 -4.57 -21.29 -10.73
C PHE A 537 -5.77 -21.68 -11.58
N TYR A 538 -5.61 -22.62 -12.52
CA TYR A 538 -6.74 -23.09 -13.33
C TYR A 538 -7.79 -23.88 -12.55
N LEU A 539 -7.48 -24.44 -11.37
CA LEU A 539 -8.54 -24.90 -10.47
C LEU A 539 -9.41 -23.72 -10.00
N PHE A 540 -8.84 -22.57 -9.66
CA PHE A 540 -9.58 -21.41 -9.17
C PHE A 540 -10.18 -20.50 -10.24
N ASN A 541 -9.56 -20.41 -11.41
CA ASN A 541 -9.80 -19.38 -12.42
C ASN A 541 -11.28 -19.26 -12.85
N ASN A 542 -11.80 -18.04 -12.74
CA ASN A 542 -13.04 -17.58 -13.36
C ASN A 542 -12.63 -16.66 -14.50
N PRO A 543 -12.72 -17.12 -15.77
CA PRO A 543 -12.28 -16.33 -16.91
C PRO A 543 -12.87 -14.92 -16.89
N THR A 544 -12.07 -13.92 -17.28
CA THR A 544 -12.36 -12.47 -17.23
C THR A 544 -12.32 -11.79 -15.86
N LEU A 545 -12.34 -12.54 -14.75
CA LEU A 545 -12.28 -11.98 -13.39
C LEU A 545 -10.94 -12.24 -12.70
N ASP A 546 -10.28 -13.35 -13.02
CA ASP A 546 -9.06 -13.78 -12.33
C ASP A 546 -7.79 -13.55 -13.15
N PHE A 547 -6.75 -13.10 -12.45
CA PHE A 547 -5.44 -12.79 -13.03
C PHE A 547 -4.35 -13.58 -12.32
N TYR A 548 -3.54 -14.30 -13.08
CA TYR A 548 -2.40 -15.05 -12.60
C TYR A 548 -1.18 -14.15 -12.45
N GLN A 549 -0.49 -14.28 -11.31
CA GLN A 549 0.84 -13.72 -11.12
C GLN A 549 1.70 -14.74 -10.39
N GLN A 550 2.87 -15.02 -10.93
CA GLN A 550 3.83 -15.92 -10.31
C GLN A 550 5.01 -15.14 -9.74
N TRP A 551 5.44 -15.51 -8.55
CA TRP A 551 6.55 -14.87 -7.88
C TRP A 551 7.28 -15.84 -6.95
N ASN A 552 8.49 -15.45 -6.58
CA ASN A 552 9.39 -16.32 -5.83
C ASN A 552 9.17 -16.24 -4.30
N ASN A 553 9.17 -15.05 -3.70
CA ASN A 553 8.99 -14.87 -2.25
C ASN A 553 8.56 -13.44 -1.90
N SER A 554 7.96 -13.26 -0.71
CA SER A 554 7.59 -11.97 -0.12
C SER A 554 8.72 -10.95 -0.17
N PHE A 555 8.38 -9.71 -0.56
CA PHE A 555 9.27 -8.53 -0.60
C PHE A 555 10.36 -8.51 -1.70
N TYR A 556 10.39 -9.46 -2.63
CA TYR A 556 11.31 -9.45 -3.79
C TYR A 556 10.65 -9.08 -5.12
N TYR A 557 9.65 -8.19 -5.11
CA TYR A 557 9.04 -7.67 -6.33
C TYR A 557 10.02 -6.77 -7.08
N SER A 558 10.09 -6.91 -8.39
CA SER A 558 10.75 -5.99 -9.34
C SER A 558 10.92 -6.67 -10.69
N SER A 559 11.31 -5.87 -11.67
CA SER A 559 11.78 -6.27 -12.99
C SER A 559 13.32 -6.41 -13.06
N ALA A 560 14.00 -6.37 -11.91
CA ALA A 560 15.44 -6.59 -11.81
C ALA A 560 15.82 -8.04 -12.14
N ASN A 561 17.10 -8.29 -12.38
CA ASN A 561 17.59 -9.63 -12.65
C ASN A 561 17.46 -10.57 -11.45
N THR A 562 17.29 -11.85 -11.75
CA THR A 562 17.39 -12.95 -10.79
C THR A 562 18.80 -13.06 -10.23
N GLU A 563 18.89 -13.61 -9.03
CA GLU A 563 20.12 -13.92 -8.31
C GLU A 563 20.16 -15.43 -8.01
N THR A 564 21.33 -15.95 -7.67
CA THR A 564 21.54 -17.40 -7.43
C THR A 564 20.72 -17.96 -6.28
N ASP A 565 20.31 -17.10 -5.35
CA ASP A 565 19.49 -17.48 -4.21
C ASP A 565 17.99 -17.43 -4.52
N ASN A 566 17.57 -16.85 -5.66
CA ASN A 566 16.19 -16.49 -5.97
C ASN A 566 15.66 -17.10 -7.28
N PHE A 567 16.53 -17.70 -8.10
CA PHE A 567 16.19 -18.51 -9.27
C PHE A 567 17.30 -19.53 -9.56
N TYR A 568 17.05 -20.55 -10.39
CA TYR A 568 18.08 -21.54 -10.74
C TYR A 568 19.22 -20.96 -11.58
N GLN A 569 18.98 -19.83 -12.25
CA GLN A 569 19.95 -19.12 -13.08
C GLN A 569 19.89 -17.62 -12.76
N ALA A 570 21.03 -17.03 -12.39
CA ALA A 570 21.12 -15.60 -12.18
C ALA A 570 21.13 -14.84 -13.52
N GLY A 571 20.76 -13.56 -13.49
CA GLY A 571 20.90 -12.66 -14.64
C GLY A 571 19.74 -12.63 -15.63
N ILE A 572 18.58 -13.17 -15.27
CA ILE A 572 17.36 -13.12 -16.09
C ILE A 572 16.37 -12.16 -15.41
N PRO A 573 15.71 -11.22 -16.09
CA PRO A 573 14.72 -10.36 -15.45
C PRO A 573 13.60 -11.19 -14.81
N LYS A 574 13.27 -10.93 -13.54
CA LYS A 574 12.41 -11.80 -12.71
C LYS A 574 11.05 -12.11 -13.32
N ASN A 575 10.36 -11.11 -13.88
CA ASN A 575 9.03 -11.30 -14.49
C ASN A 575 9.08 -12.26 -15.70
N ILE A 576 10.19 -12.27 -16.44
CA ILE A 576 10.45 -13.20 -17.54
C ILE A 576 10.78 -14.59 -17.00
N ALA A 577 11.63 -14.67 -15.98
CA ALA A 577 12.05 -15.93 -15.37
C ALA A 577 10.89 -16.70 -14.72
N TYR A 578 9.96 -15.99 -14.08
CA TYR A 578 8.92 -16.58 -13.25
C TYR A 578 7.62 -16.88 -13.98
N GLN A 579 7.26 -16.14 -15.02
CA GLN A 579 6.00 -16.38 -15.74
C GLN A 579 6.12 -17.62 -16.66
N PRO A 580 5.18 -18.59 -16.58
CA PRO A 580 5.15 -19.76 -17.47
C PRO A 580 4.54 -19.41 -18.84
N THR A 581 5.12 -18.43 -19.55
CA THR A 581 4.59 -17.86 -20.80
C THR A 581 4.24 -18.91 -21.86
N SER A 582 5.10 -19.92 -22.06
CA SER A 582 4.85 -20.97 -23.07
C SER A 582 3.60 -21.79 -22.78
N MET A 583 3.31 -22.07 -21.51
CA MET A 583 2.10 -22.79 -21.11
C MET A 583 0.86 -21.90 -21.22
N LEU A 584 0.99 -20.62 -20.82
CA LEU A 584 -0.11 -19.65 -20.87
C LEU A 584 -0.63 -19.39 -22.30
N ARG A 585 0.21 -19.59 -23.33
CA ARG A 585 -0.20 -19.46 -24.75
C ARG A 585 -1.20 -20.51 -25.22
N HIS A 586 -1.34 -21.64 -24.52
CA HIS A 586 -2.31 -22.67 -24.89
C HIS A 586 -3.71 -22.26 -24.47
N ASP A 587 -4.64 -22.27 -25.43
CA ASP A 587 -6.06 -22.08 -25.15
C ASP A 587 -6.66 -23.38 -24.62
N ILE A 588 -6.98 -23.39 -23.32
CA ILE A 588 -7.75 -24.46 -22.69
C ILE A 588 -9.26 -24.16 -22.68
N GLY A 589 -9.69 -22.97 -23.13
CA GLY A 589 -11.08 -22.53 -23.18
C GLY A 589 -11.64 -22.11 -21.83
N LYS A 590 -12.97 -22.25 -21.64
CA LYS A 590 -13.67 -21.94 -20.39
C LYS A 590 -13.91 -23.20 -19.53
N PRO A 591 -14.05 -23.06 -18.20
CA PRO A 591 -14.45 -24.16 -17.33
C PRO A 591 -15.80 -24.74 -17.77
N ILE A 592 -15.93 -26.07 -17.69
CA ILE A 592 -17.16 -26.81 -17.97
C ILE A 592 -17.45 -27.79 -16.84
N ALA A 593 -18.68 -28.33 -16.82
CA ALA A 593 -19.09 -29.29 -15.81
C ALA A 593 -18.20 -30.55 -15.77
N ALA A 594 -18.06 -31.13 -14.58
CA ALA A 594 -17.41 -32.40 -14.36
C ALA A 594 -18.07 -33.52 -15.21
N PRO A 595 -17.33 -34.58 -15.61
CA PRO A 595 -17.96 -35.73 -16.25
C PRO A 595 -18.97 -36.40 -15.31
N ALA A 596 -19.97 -37.05 -15.88
CA ALA A 596 -20.91 -37.87 -15.11
C ALA A 596 -20.16 -38.93 -14.29
N ASN A 597 -20.70 -39.26 -13.11
CA ASN A 597 -20.19 -40.27 -12.17
C ASN A 597 -18.93 -39.92 -11.38
N TYR A 598 -18.38 -38.72 -11.51
CA TYR A 598 -17.33 -38.24 -10.60
C TYR A 598 -17.92 -37.46 -9.43
N PRO A 599 -17.54 -37.77 -8.17
CA PRO A 599 -18.03 -37.04 -7.00
C PRO A 599 -17.59 -35.58 -7.01
N ALA A 600 -18.52 -34.68 -6.70
CA ALA A 600 -18.24 -33.27 -6.45
C ALA A 600 -17.30 -33.10 -5.25
N VAL A 601 -16.53 -32.01 -5.24
CA VAL A 601 -15.69 -31.67 -4.09
C VAL A 601 -16.52 -30.89 -3.07
N ASN A 602 -16.44 -31.29 -1.80
CA ASN A 602 -17.13 -30.60 -0.70
C ASN A 602 -16.33 -29.38 -0.25
N TYR A 603 -17.01 -28.23 -0.11
CA TYR A 603 -16.50 -27.07 0.60
C TYR A 603 -16.78 -27.19 2.09
N ILE A 604 -15.84 -26.72 2.91
CA ILE A 604 -15.93 -26.81 4.36
C ILE A 604 -15.72 -25.45 5.04
N ASP A 605 -16.32 -25.28 6.23
CA ASP A 605 -16.05 -24.15 7.12
C ASP A 605 -14.79 -24.38 7.98
N THR A 606 -14.51 -23.44 8.89
CA THR A 606 -13.38 -23.51 9.83
C THR A 606 -13.48 -24.67 10.83
N ASP A 607 -14.71 -25.14 11.10
CA ASP A 607 -15.00 -26.28 11.97
C ASP A 607 -15.05 -27.62 11.21
N ASN A 608 -14.74 -27.58 9.91
CA ASN A 608 -14.76 -28.69 8.96
C ASN A 608 -16.15 -29.29 8.68
N ASN A 609 -17.22 -28.52 8.87
CA ASN A 609 -18.54 -28.91 8.42
C ASN A 609 -18.66 -28.66 6.91
N ILE A 610 -19.32 -29.57 6.19
CA ILE A 610 -19.63 -29.36 4.77
C ILE A 610 -20.70 -28.29 4.65
N ILE A 611 -20.42 -27.23 3.89
CA ILE A 611 -21.31 -26.08 3.73
C ILE A 611 -21.91 -25.95 2.31
N ALA A 612 -21.27 -26.60 1.33
CA ALA A 612 -21.68 -26.67 -0.07
C ALA A 612 -20.82 -27.69 -0.82
N THR A 613 -21.17 -27.96 -2.07
CA THR A 613 -20.37 -28.70 -3.04
C THR A 613 -19.90 -27.79 -4.17
N SER A 614 -18.89 -28.24 -4.92
CA SER A 614 -18.36 -27.57 -6.12
C SER A 614 -19.36 -27.36 -7.25
N ASN A 615 -20.54 -27.99 -7.18
CA ASN A 615 -21.63 -27.86 -8.15
C ASN A 615 -22.73 -26.90 -7.68
N ASP A 616 -22.73 -26.51 -6.41
CA ASP A 616 -23.78 -25.66 -5.85
C ASP A 616 -23.61 -24.23 -6.34
N SER A 617 -24.73 -23.52 -6.50
CA SER A 617 -24.77 -22.09 -6.84
C SER A 617 -25.04 -21.19 -5.62
N GLN A 618 -25.22 -21.79 -4.45
CA GLN A 618 -25.46 -21.10 -3.18
C GLN A 618 -24.80 -21.85 -2.02
N LEU A 619 -24.39 -21.13 -0.98
CA LEU A 619 -23.89 -21.70 0.27
C LEU A 619 -24.36 -20.88 1.47
N SER A 620 -24.45 -21.51 2.64
CA SER A 620 -24.86 -20.85 3.88
C SER A 620 -23.68 -20.66 4.83
N VAL A 621 -23.36 -19.42 5.18
CA VAL A 621 -22.29 -19.05 6.13
C VAL A 621 -22.85 -18.01 7.08
N ASN A 622 -22.62 -18.18 8.40
CA ASN A 622 -23.09 -17.23 9.42
C ASN A 622 -24.60 -16.90 9.34
N ASN A 623 -25.42 -17.91 9.04
CA ASN A 623 -26.87 -17.78 8.78
C ASN A 623 -27.24 -16.87 7.59
N GLN A 624 -26.30 -16.62 6.68
CA GLN A 624 -26.52 -15.87 5.45
C GLN A 624 -26.37 -16.80 4.25
N LEU A 625 -27.34 -16.72 3.34
CA LEU A 625 -27.28 -17.41 2.05
C LEU A 625 -26.50 -16.55 1.05
N LEU A 626 -25.37 -17.06 0.57
CA LEU A 626 -24.47 -16.36 -0.36
C LEU A 626 -24.50 -17.04 -1.73
N PRO A 627 -24.52 -16.28 -2.85
CA PRO A 627 -24.31 -16.85 -4.17
C PRO A 627 -22.85 -17.30 -4.32
N ILE A 628 -22.63 -18.42 -4.99
CA ILE A 628 -21.29 -18.94 -5.31
C ILE A 628 -21.25 -19.37 -6.78
N THR A 629 -20.14 -19.10 -7.46
CA THR A 629 -19.90 -19.62 -8.80
C THR A 629 -19.50 -21.09 -8.71
N PRO A 630 -20.20 -22.03 -9.36
CA PRO A 630 -19.79 -23.43 -9.36
C PRO A 630 -18.37 -23.58 -9.88
N SER A 631 -17.48 -24.18 -9.09
CA SER A 631 -16.10 -24.44 -9.53
C SER A 631 -16.01 -25.65 -10.46
N HIS A 632 -17.01 -26.53 -10.42
CA HIS A 632 -17.02 -27.81 -11.13
C HIS A 632 -15.83 -28.71 -10.80
N TRP A 633 -15.24 -28.54 -9.62
CA TRP A 633 -14.23 -29.46 -9.12
C TRP A 633 -14.82 -30.85 -8.90
N PHE A 634 -14.04 -31.88 -9.14
CA PHE A 634 -14.42 -33.24 -8.84
C PHE A 634 -13.22 -34.05 -8.36
N TYR A 635 -13.49 -35.10 -7.60
CA TYR A 635 -12.47 -36.07 -7.22
C TYR A 635 -12.24 -37.04 -8.38
N LEU A 636 -11.13 -36.90 -9.11
CA LEU A 636 -10.70 -37.92 -10.08
C LEU A 636 -10.27 -39.19 -9.35
N HIS A 637 -9.64 -39.04 -8.19
CA HIS A 637 -9.27 -40.14 -7.30
C HIS A 637 -9.24 -39.65 -5.86
N HIS A 638 -9.82 -40.43 -4.95
CA HIS A 638 -9.60 -40.30 -3.51
C HIS A 638 -9.78 -41.68 -2.86
N PRO A 639 -8.96 -42.07 -1.87
CA PRO A 639 -9.23 -43.28 -1.12
C PRO A 639 -10.54 -43.13 -0.35
N THR A 640 -11.51 -43.99 -0.60
CA THR A 640 -12.71 -44.09 0.22
C THR A 640 -12.31 -44.62 1.60
N ALA A 641 -12.49 -43.80 2.63
CA ALA A 641 -12.46 -44.31 4.00
C ALA A 641 -13.83 -44.90 4.30
N SER A 642 -13.90 -46.10 4.86
CA SER A 642 -15.13 -46.60 5.47
C SER A 642 -15.47 -45.69 6.66
N THR A 643 -16.38 -44.73 6.46
CA THR A 643 -16.93 -43.91 7.55
C THR A 643 -18.10 -44.67 8.16
N PHE A 644 -18.05 -44.88 9.49
CA PHE A 644 -19.22 -45.40 10.20
C PHE A 644 -20.32 -44.33 10.25
N PRO A 645 -21.61 -44.69 10.32
CA PRO A 645 -22.74 -43.74 10.25
C PRO A 645 -22.71 -42.58 11.26
N TRP A 646 -21.97 -42.72 12.36
CA TRP A 646 -21.83 -41.71 13.42
C TRP A 646 -20.55 -40.86 13.32
N GLN A 647 -19.69 -41.11 12.34
CA GLN A 647 -18.47 -40.34 12.13
C GLN A 647 -18.75 -39.23 11.11
N LYS A 648 -18.43 -37.97 11.48
CA LYS A 648 -18.42 -36.88 10.51
C LYS A 648 -17.51 -37.25 9.33
N ASP A 649 -17.99 -37.05 8.11
CA ASP A 649 -17.16 -37.19 6.92
C ASP A 649 -15.95 -36.28 7.04
N LYS A 650 -14.76 -36.88 6.96
CA LYS A 650 -13.50 -36.16 6.98
C LYS A 650 -13.02 -36.01 5.55
N PRO A 651 -12.40 -34.88 5.19
CA PRO A 651 -11.67 -34.77 3.94
C PRO A 651 -10.70 -35.95 3.77
N PRO A 652 -10.54 -36.45 2.54
CA PRO A 652 -9.76 -37.64 2.29
C PRO A 652 -8.29 -37.43 2.69
N LYS A 653 -7.59 -38.52 3.02
CA LYS A 653 -6.16 -38.43 3.41
C LYS A 653 -5.30 -37.88 2.27
N THR A 654 -5.62 -38.27 1.04
CA THR A 654 -5.01 -37.83 -0.20
C THR A 654 -6.08 -37.77 -1.28
N ALA A 655 -5.91 -36.93 -2.28
CA ALA A 655 -6.84 -36.82 -3.39
C ALA A 655 -6.17 -36.27 -4.65
N VAL A 656 -6.69 -36.67 -5.80
CA VAL A 656 -6.49 -35.98 -7.08
C VAL A 656 -7.74 -35.16 -7.35
N ILE A 657 -7.64 -33.85 -7.16
CA ILE A 657 -8.68 -32.90 -7.53
C ILE A 657 -8.52 -32.56 -9.00
N ALA A 658 -9.65 -32.49 -9.71
CA ALA A 658 -9.68 -32.18 -11.12
C ALA A 658 -10.72 -31.13 -11.47
N ARG A 659 -10.48 -30.41 -12.57
CA ARG A 659 -11.43 -29.46 -13.18
C ARG A 659 -11.34 -29.56 -14.70
N ARG A 660 -12.49 -29.57 -15.38
CA ARG A 660 -12.56 -29.58 -16.85
C ARG A 660 -12.71 -28.18 -17.42
N TYR A 661 -12.10 -28.03 -18.57
CA TYR A 661 -12.27 -26.92 -19.48
C TYR A 661 -12.66 -27.46 -20.86
N GLN A 662 -13.15 -26.61 -21.76
CA GLN A 662 -13.53 -26.99 -23.13
C GLN A 662 -12.39 -27.71 -23.87
N GLN A 663 -11.16 -27.22 -23.70
CA GLN A 663 -9.94 -27.70 -24.37
C GLN A 663 -8.87 -28.13 -23.34
N GLY A 664 -9.27 -28.50 -22.12
CA GLY A 664 -8.31 -28.86 -21.08
C GLY A 664 -8.87 -29.68 -19.92
N LEU A 665 -7.99 -30.41 -19.26
CA LEU A 665 -8.23 -31.08 -17.98
C LEU A 665 -7.09 -30.72 -17.02
N ILE A 666 -7.46 -30.20 -15.86
CA ILE A 666 -6.52 -29.79 -14.81
C ILE A 666 -6.54 -30.82 -13.71
N LEU A 667 -5.37 -31.26 -13.26
CA LEU A 667 -5.20 -32.22 -12.17
C LEU A 667 -4.29 -31.65 -11.09
N TYR A 668 -4.55 -31.97 -9.83
CA TYR A 668 -3.66 -31.66 -8.71
C TYR A 668 -3.71 -32.76 -7.64
N TYR A 669 -2.55 -33.38 -7.36
CA TYR A 669 -2.44 -34.45 -6.36
C TYR A 669 -1.93 -33.91 -5.03
N THR A 670 -2.76 -34.00 -3.98
CA THR A 670 -2.44 -33.46 -2.65
C THR A 670 -2.79 -34.41 -1.52
N ASP A 671 -2.19 -34.17 -0.36
CA ASP A 671 -2.64 -34.72 0.91
C ASP A 671 -3.65 -33.79 1.62
N ARG A 672 -4.16 -34.27 2.75
CA ARG A 672 -5.14 -33.56 3.56
C ARG A 672 -4.61 -32.27 4.20
N GLN A 673 -3.32 -32.22 4.53
CA GLN A 673 -2.78 -31.18 5.43
C GLN A 673 -2.04 -30.07 4.68
N GLY A 674 -1.49 -30.37 3.51
CA GLY A 674 -0.56 -29.50 2.82
C GLY A 674 0.79 -29.46 3.53
N LYS A 675 1.76 -28.78 2.90
CA LYS A 675 3.08 -28.48 3.47
C LYS A 675 3.83 -29.71 4.03
N ASN A 676 3.52 -30.90 3.53
CA ASN A 676 4.08 -32.18 3.98
C ASN A 676 5.26 -32.62 3.09
N LYS A 677 6.49 -32.38 3.56
CA LYS A 677 7.72 -32.73 2.83
C LYS A 677 7.79 -34.21 2.43
N ILE A 678 7.42 -35.13 3.33
CA ILE A 678 7.46 -36.58 3.07
C ILE A 678 6.51 -36.92 1.92
N PHE A 679 5.29 -36.39 1.94
CA PHE A 679 4.34 -36.59 0.85
C PHE A 679 4.89 -36.08 -0.48
N SER A 680 5.51 -34.89 -0.50
CA SER A 680 6.12 -34.31 -1.70
C SER A 680 7.22 -35.17 -2.33
N GLU A 681 8.00 -35.87 -1.50
CA GLU A 681 9.17 -36.63 -1.94
C GLU A 681 8.81 -38.08 -2.29
N GLN A 682 7.81 -38.65 -1.63
CA GLN A 682 7.56 -40.10 -1.66
C GLN A 682 6.21 -40.50 -2.23
N ALA A 683 5.21 -39.60 -2.23
CA ALA A 683 3.89 -39.97 -2.68
C ALA A 683 3.82 -40.09 -4.19
N THR A 684 3.16 -41.15 -4.64
CA THR A 684 2.83 -41.38 -6.05
C THR A 684 1.44 -41.99 -6.13
N THR A 685 0.68 -41.61 -7.14
CA THR A 685 -0.59 -42.26 -7.47
C THR A 685 -0.74 -42.34 -8.98
N THR A 686 -1.40 -43.39 -9.46
CA THR A 686 -1.71 -43.54 -10.87
C THR A 686 -3.21 -43.59 -11.05
N VAL A 687 -3.73 -42.72 -11.92
CA VAL A 687 -5.16 -42.52 -12.14
C VAL A 687 -5.49 -42.68 -13.62
N ASP A 688 -6.63 -43.31 -13.89
CA ASP A 688 -7.18 -43.39 -15.25
C ASP A 688 -7.88 -42.05 -15.58
N LEU A 689 -7.71 -41.59 -16.81
CA LEU A 689 -8.23 -40.30 -17.29
C LEU A 689 -9.61 -40.51 -17.94
N PRO A 690 -10.51 -39.51 -17.90
CA PRO A 690 -11.85 -39.60 -18.48
C PRO A 690 -11.85 -39.45 -20.02
N GLY A 691 -10.76 -39.84 -20.69
CA GLY A 691 -10.52 -39.63 -22.11
C GLY A 691 -9.04 -39.75 -22.47
N GLN A 692 -8.71 -39.44 -23.73
CA GLN A 692 -7.34 -39.39 -24.22
C GLN A 692 -6.81 -37.96 -24.23
N TYR A 693 -5.62 -37.77 -23.65
CA TYR A 693 -5.02 -36.46 -23.44
C TYR A 693 -3.53 -36.47 -23.79
N ARG A 694 -2.96 -35.27 -23.95
CA ARG A 694 -1.51 -35.03 -23.94
C ARG A 694 -1.16 -34.12 -22.79
N THR A 695 -0.05 -34.40 -22.12
CA THR A 695 0.49 -33.48 -21.11
C THR A 695 1.03 -32.22 -21.77
N LEU A 696 0.65 -31.05 -21.27
CA LEU A 696 1.29 -29.79 -21.62
C LEU A 696 2.58 -29.63 -20.78
N ASN A 697 3.72 -29.64 -21.46
CA ASN A 697 5.03 -29.49 -20.83
C ASN A 697 5.35 -28.02 -20.55
N ALA A 698 6.32 -27.77 -19.65
CA ALA A 698 6.71 -26.42 -19.24
C ALA A 698 7.21 -25.53 -20.38
N ASP A 699 7.80 -26.13 -21.42
CA ASP A 699 8.24 -25.45 -22.65
C ASP A 699 7.10 -25.14 -23.62
N GLY A 700 5.87 -25.56 -23.32
CA GLY A 700 4.69 -25.43 -24.17
C GLY A 700 4.51 -26.56 -25.19
N SER A 701 5.37 -27.57 -25.20
CA SER A 701 5.19 -28.74 -26.07
C SER A 701 4.12 -29.70 -25.53
N LEU A 702 3.54 -30.50 -26.42
CA LEU A 702 2.59 -31.55 -26.05
C LEU A 702 3.29 -32.91 -25.99
N GLY A 703 3.03 -33.65 -24.92
CA GLY A 703 3.49 -35.01 -24.73
C GLY A 703 2.81 -36.04 -25.65
N LYS A 704 3.05 -37.32 -25.34
CA LYS A 704 2.38 -38.45 -26.00
C LYS A 704 0.92 -38.52 -25.56
N VAL A 705 0.08 -39.15 -26.38
CA VAL A 705 -1.30 -39.46 -26.01
C VAL A 705 -1.31 -40.46 -24.86
N ILE A 706 -2.07 -40.16 -23.82
CA ILE A 706 -2.24 -40.96 -22.60
C ILE A 706 -3.71 -41.03 -22.21
N ASP A 707 -4.11 -42.15 -21.63
CA ASP A 707 -5.39 -42.37 -20.94
C ASP A 707 -5.18 -42.70 -19.45
N LYS A 708 -3.93 -42.70 -19.00
CA LYS A 708 -3.50 -42.94 -17.62
C LYS A 708 -2.30 -42.07 -17.29
N ILE A 709 -2.26 -41.54 -16.08
CA ILE A 709 -1.14 -40.69 -15.62
C ILE A 709 -0.70 -41.07 -14.21
N THR A 710 0.62 -41.05 -13.98
CA THR A 710 1.23 -41.14 -12.66
C THR A 710 1.58 -39.74 -12.18
N LEU A 711 1.08 -39.38 -11.00
CA LEU A 711 1.31 -38.08 -10.35
C LEU A 711 2.16 -38.28 -9.10
N THR A 712 3.14 -37.40 -8.90
CA THR A 712 3.91 -37.31 -7.64
C THR A 712 3.26 -36.34 -6.65
N GLY A 713 3.56 -36.46 -5.36
CA GLY A 713 2.99 -35.59 -4.33
C GLY A 713 3.14 -34.10 -4.67
N TYR A 714 2.04 -33.35 -4.57
CA TYR A 714 1.93 -31.92 -4.90
C TYR A 714 2.17 -31.59 -6.38
N GLN A 715 2.01 -32.56 -7.28
CA GLN A 715 2.09 -32.29 -8.71
C GLN A 715 0.75 -31.77 -9.24
N GLY A 716 0.79 -30.60 -9.88
CA GLY A 716 -0.27 -30.10 -10.75
C GLY A 716 0.08 -30.35 -12.21
N VAL A 717 -0.93 -30.72 -13.02
CA VAL A 717 -0.76 -31.03 -14.45
C VAL A 717 -1.89 -30.42 -15.26
N ILE A 718 -1.53 -29.91 -16.44
CA ILE A 718 -2.47 -29.45 -17.46
C ILE A 718 -2.44 -30.45 -18.62
N LEU A 719 -3.61 -30.96 -18.98
CA LEU A 719 -3.80 -31.98 -20.00
C LEU A 719 -4.66 -31.42 -21.14
N ILE A 720 -4.23 -31.62 -22.39
CA ILE A 720 -4.94 -31.20 -23.60
C ILE A 720 -5.65 -32.42 -24.21
N PRO A 721 -6.98 -32.40 -24.42
CA PRO A 721 -7.71 -33.54 -24.96
C PRO A 721 -7.42 -33.75 -26.46
N GLU A 722 -7.38 -35.01 -26.92
CA GLU A 722 -7.31 -35.30 -28.37
C GLU A 722 -8.61 -34.90 -29.10
N ASN A 723 -9.75 -34.95 -28.39
CA ASN A 723 -11.06 -34.56 -28.88
C ASN A 723 -11.65 -33.48 -27.94
N PRO A 724 -11.48 -32.19 -28.25
CA PRO A 724 -12.00 -31.10 -27.43
C PRO A 724 -13.52 -31.15 -27.29
N SER A 725 -14.04 -30.67 -26.16
CA SER A 725 -15.48 -30.50 -25.98
C SER A 725 -15.92 -29.23 -26.72
N THR A 726 -16.78 -29.38 -27.73
CA THR A 726 -17.35 -28.27 -28.51
C THR A 726 -18.25 -27.37 -27.67
#